data_AF-A0AAW0D805-F1
#
_entry.id   AF-A0AAW0D805-F1
#
_cell.length_a   1.000
_cell.length_b   1.000
_cell.length_c   1.000
_cell.angle_alpha   90.00
_cell.angle_beta   90.00
_cell.angle_gamma   90.00
#
_symmetry.space_group_name_H-M   'P 1'
#
loop_
_entity.id
_entity.type
_entity.pdbx_description
1 polymer ?
#
loop_
_entity_poly.entity_id
_entity_poly.type
_entity_poly.pdbx_seq_one_letter_code
_entity_poly.pdbx_strand_id
1 'polypeptide(L)'
;MSNEDFSQPGESWFDKLSKDLQSVFEDKRKYLSRPVPAKIEALLLQISYRMNRELGSLSAILRARGEYNQDFITKVEEATRDGTGYSFLTDLFSNSIRELTAPELESRVAAYLEKIQPALEAFLVEKEPLRLWVPNPEQVGSHAEFLRALKIPLNADGDGPDMLLHNLGFFMNDPSLRARIERLFPPLESGNATNTILLNTSGSGKTRTVLEGLCLFWGLYLTCEVDVDRRGSKDLQRTMDRIGSDPCFQKYPPSSGQTFMDNSGIAGRRFRELLFSRLCIMVHFCELAAKVSGPRLGQHFKKLWVYLQIQPSCLGYPNSDIFESLTQEIRGAPSFDVSELIAAKMDRLKVLLGQELDERPLICVIDEAQVAAKCFEQAFRTSNPNDVARRPVLRELLAVFSDTAAAELSVNITGTALDQESVMRIASSRVFKKKPKSITHFGAFNEAQEQINYMKQFLPLQIANQKTFQVLFERVSYWLKGRYRFTAAYMQNLLVTGFQRPHKMLNAFISVSTQVEFQRDGELHRSPGFCPSDYEEEVEQEEGEAAPAELMPFGFDKLQNYPSLVQVARECAAQYWMRASINPQVAGTRGPELINCGFARYAENDSGKLENSRITVDEPLSLLALIEWLQVRERSFAELFRLGAANGSTDADGSNGPEEELALYLSVAFEAQIPLMDIFHFHEGVEPSWAKCSAELVCLFVGEGGQEEGRVRHLTRPWLRGDSRAPICFPDKSMGPDLLFVLKLKNGKYIWVALQSKYQSVKDNNPDTGLKAETLRKAILTVTPVEFFGARVRSRAVSTHLI
;
A
#
# COMPACT_ATOMS: atom_id res chain seq x y z
N MET A 1 -21.93 -3.91 -59.07
CA MET A 1 -20.83 -4.52 -59.83
C MET A 1 -21.10 -6.01 -59.87
N SER A 2 -21.13 -6.58 -61.07
CA SER A 2 -21.42 -7.99 -61.37
C SER A 2 -20.20 -8.87 -61.13
N ASN A 3 -20.43 -10.19 -60.98
CA ASN A 3 -19.48 -11.24 -60.61
C ASN A 3 -18.26 -11.48 -61.55
N GLU A 4 -17.93 -10.56 -62.47
CA GLU A 4 -16.88 -10.79 -63.48
C GLU A 4 -15.51 -10.15 -63.15
N ASP A 5 -15.39 -9.36 -62.08
CA ASP A 5 -14.13 -8.68 -61.74
C ASP A 5 -13.09 -9.53 -60.96
N PHE A 6 -13.36 -10.82 -60.70
CA PHE A 6 -12.46 -11.68 -59.90
C PHE A 6 -11.41 -12.49 -60.72
N SER A 7 -11.14 -12.10 -61.96
CA SER A 7 -10.29 -12.88 -62.89
C SER A 7 -9.04 -12.15 -63.38
N GLN A 8 -8.33 -11.41 -62.51
CA GLN A 8 -6.94 -11.02 -62.77
C GLN A 8 -5.98 -11.73 -61.80
N PRO A 9 -5.00 -12.52 -62.28
CA PRO A 9 -3.99 -13.14 -61.44
C PRO A 9 -2.89 -12.12 -61.13
N GLY A 10 -2.71 -11.79 -59.85
CA GLY A 10 -1.51 -11.08 -59.40
C GLY A 10 -1.65 -10.26 -58.12
N GLU A 11 -2.85 -9.84 -57.74
CA GLU A 11 -3.06 -9.08 -56.51
C GLU A 11 -4.23 -9.70 -55.74
N SER A 12 -3.97 -10.23 -54.54
CA SER A 12 -5.04 -10.73 -53.69
C SER A 12 -5.99 -9.58 -53.40
N TRP A 13 -7.31 -9.83 -53.41
CA TRP A 13 -8.29 -8.84 -52.94
C TRP A 13 -7.92 -8.30 -51.54
N PHE A 14 -7.22 -9.11 -50.75
CA PHE A 14 -6.63 -8.77 -49.46
C PHE A 14 -5.52 -7.72 -49.55
N ASP A 15 -4.63 -7.81 -50.54
CA ASP A 15 -3.55 -6.84 -50.76
C ASP A 15 -4.10 -5.48 -51.21
N LYS A 16 -5.15 -5.52 -52.04
CA LYS A 16 -5.86 -4.31 -52.49
C LYS A 16 -6.60 -3.63 -51.34
N LEU A 17 -7.32 -4.39 -50.53
CA LEU A 17 -8.02 -3.87 -49.36
C LEU A 17 -7.05 -3.30 -48.31
N SER A 18 -5.91 -3.97 -48.09
CA SER A 18 -4.86 -3.50 -47.17
C SER A 18 -4.25 -2.18 -47.63
N LYS A 19 -3.92 -2.04 -48.93
CA LYS A 19 -3.41 -0.80 -49.54
C LYS A 19 -4.44 0.33 -49.48
N ASP A 20 -5.70 0.04 -49.76
CA ASP A 20 -6.79 1.03 -49.71
C ASP A 20 -7.00 1.55 -48.28
N LEU A 21 -6.92 0.67 -47.27
CA LEU A 21 -7.00 1.07 -45.86
C LEU A 21 -5.78 1.88 -45.42
N GLN A 22 -4.55 1.47 -45.79
CA GLN A 22 -3.32 2.21 -45.49
C GLN A 22 -3.34 3.64 -46.03
N SER A 23 -3.77 3.82 -47.28
CA SER A 23 -3.93 5.14 -47.93
C SER A 23 -4.85 6.06 -47.14
N VAL A 24 -5.98 5.54 -46.64
CA VAL A 24 -6.95 6.31 -45.83
C VAL A 24 -6.37 6.70 -44.46
N PHE A 25 -5.56 5.83 -43.84
CA PHE A 25 -4.91 6.13 -42.56
C PHE A 25 -3.80 7.17 -42.68
N GLU A 26 -3.05 7.17 -43.78
CA GLU A 26 -2.03 8.19 -44.06
C GLU A 26 -2.66 9.57 -44.28
N ASP A 27 -3.81 9.64 -44.94
CA ASP A 27 -4.56 10.89 -45.10
C ASP A 27 -5.16 11.38 -43.78
N LYS A 28 -5.69 10.51 -42.91
CA LYS A 28 -6.22 10.91 -41.60
C LYS A 28 -5.15 11.48 -40.67
N ARG A 29 -3.91 10.95 -40.73
CA ARG A 29 -2.77 11.44 -39.94
C ARG A 29 -2.40 12.89 -40.26
N LYS A 30 -2.66 13.36 -41.50
CA LYS A 30 -2.40 14.75 -41.92
C LYS A 30 -3.37 15.79 -41.33
N TYR A 31 -4.54 15.39 -40.81
CA TYR A 31 -5.62 16.32 -40.45
C TYR A 31 -6.00 16.35 -38.96
N LEU A 32 -5.16 15.81 -38.07
CA LEU A 32 -5.45 15.63 -36.63
C LEU A 32 -5.63 16.92 -35.79
N SER A 33 -5.75 18.11 -36.39
CA SER A 33 -5.94 19.38 -35.67
C SER A 33 -7.10 20.25 -36.18
N ARG A 34 -8.02 19.73 -37.01
CA ARG A 34 -9.20 20.49 -37.50
C ARG A 34 -10.50 19.66 -37.49
N PRO A 35 -11.68 20.30 -37.37
CA PRO A 35 -12.96 19.61 -37.46
C PRO A 35 -13.11 18.91 -38.82
N VAL A 36 -13.57 17.66 -38.77
CA VAL A 36 -13.70 16.77 -39.93
C VAL A 36 -14.75 17.34 -40.90
N PRO A 37 -14.42 17.63 -42.17
CA PRO A 37 -15.40 18.10 -43.15
C PRO A 37 -16.52 17.07 -43.34
N ALA A 38 -17.78 17.50 -43.45
CA ALA A 38 -18.97 16.65 -43.66
C ALA A 38 -18.84 15.66 -44.83
N LYS A 39 -17.96 15.96 -45.80
CA LYS A 39 -17.63 15.09 -46.93
C LYS A 39 -16.86 13.83 -46.52
N ILE A 40 -16.00 13.90 -45.50
CA ILE A 40 -15.29 12.75 -44.91
C ILE A 40 -16.25 11.93 -44.07
N GLU A 41 -17.18 12.57 -43.36
CA GLU A 41 -18.21 11.87 -42.58
C GLU A 41 -19.14 11.03 -43.47
N ALA A 42 -19.59 11.58 -44.60
CA ALA A 42 -20.34 10.84 -45.61
C ALA A 42 -19.54 9.71 -46.27
N LEU A 43 -18.23 9.91 -46.47
CA LEU A 43 -17.32 8.88 -46.99
C LEU A 43 -17.14 7.73 -45.99
N LEU A 44 -16.98 8.05 -44.70
CA LEU A 44 -16.87 7.07 -43.62
C LEU A 44 -18.15 6.25 -43.45
N LEU A 45 -19.32 6.88 -43.61
CA LEU A 45 -20.62 6.20 -43.63
C LEU A 45 -20.76 5.26 -44.84
N GLN A 46 -20.31 5.67 -46.03
CA GLN A 46 -20.28 4.80 -47.21
C GLN A 46 -19.30 3.64 -47.05
N ILE A 47 -18.12 3.88 -46.48
CA ILE A 47 -17.11 2.84 -46.20
C ILE A 47 -17.65 1.85 -45.16
N SER A 48 -18.27 2.32 -44.08
CA SER A 48 -18.91 1.48 -43.06
C SER A 48 -20.02 0.61 -43.66
N TYR A 49 -20.87 1.18 -44.52
CA TYR A 49 -21.93 0.44 -45.21
C TYR A 49 -21.38 -0.62 -46.18
N ARG A 50 -20.32 -0.28 -46.94
CA ARG A 50 -19.64 -1.24 -47.83
C ARG A 50 -18.98 -2.37 -47.03
N MET A 51 -18.28 -2.03 -45.95
CA MET A 51 -17.59 -3.02 -45.10
C MET A 51 -18.57 -3.97 -44.41
N ASN A 52 -19.71 -3.50 -43.91
CA ASN A 52 -20.74 -4.37 -43.32
C ASN A 52 -21.35 -5.35 -44.33
N ARG A 53 -21.49 -4.94 -45.61
CA ARG A 53 -21.94 -5.82 -46.70
C ARG A 53 -20.90 -6.86 -47.10
N GLU A 54 -19.62 -6.47 -47.17
CA GLU A 54 -18.52 -7.38 -47.47
C GLU A 54 -18.24 -8.33 -46.30
N LEU A 55 -18.47 -7.91 -45.06
CA LEU A 55 -18.36 -8.71 -43.83
C LEU A 55 -19.35 -9.90 -43.79
N GLY A 56 -20.59 -9.69 -44.24
CA GLY A 56 -21.54 -10.78 -44.43
C GLY A 56 -21.09 -11.80 -45.48
N SER A 57 -20.23 -11.39 -46.43
CA SER A 57 -19.60 -12.29 -47.40
C SER A 57 -18.35 -12.95 -46.80
N LEU A 58 -17.62 -12.27 -45.89
CA LEU A 58 -16.46 -12.80 -45.18
C LEU A 58 -16.82 -14.02 -44.33
N SER A 59 -17.92 -13.98 -43.56
CA SER A 59 -18.36 -15.15 -42.78
C SER A 59 -18.69 -16.36 -43.65
N ALA A 60 -19.30 -16.14 -44.82
CA ALA A 60 -19.56 -17.18 -45.81
C ALA A 60 -18.27 -17.76 -46.42
N ILE A 61 -17.28 -16.91 -46.70
CA ILE A 61 -15.95 -17.33 -47.19
C ILE A 61 -15.18 -18.12 -46.12
N LEU A 62 -15.20 -17.66 -44.86
CA LEU A 62 -14.55 -18.35 -43.74
C LEU A 62 -15.17 -19.73 -43.50
N ARG A 63 -16.51 -19.87 -43.61
CA ARG A 63 -17.20 -21.17 -43.57
C ARG A 63 -16.79 -22.07 -44.74
N ALA A 64 -16.66 -21.51 -45.95
CA ALA A 64 -16.30 -22.27 -47.14
C ALA A 64 -14.85 -22.78 -47.12
N ARG A 65 -13.95 -22.09 -46.42
CA ARG A 65 -12.54 -22.49 -46.30
C ARG A 65 -12.27 -23.47 -45.16
N GLY A 66 -13.12 -23.53 -44.12
CA GLY A 66 -12.95 -24.46 -43.00
C GLY A 66 -11.71 -24.23 -42.12
N GLU A 67 -11.04 -23.09 -42.29
CA GLU A 67 -9.74 -22.77 -41.66
C GLU A 67 -9.88 -22.11 -40.27
N TYR A 68 -11.10 -21.77 -39.84
CA TYR A 68 -11.35 -21.05 -38.58
C TYR A 68 -12.43 -21.74 -37.75
N ASN A 69 -12.33 -21.65 -36.42
CA ASN A 69 -13.30 -22.29 -35.54
C ASN A 69 -14.69 -21.61 -35.63
N GLN A 70 -15.74 -22.35 -35.29
CA GLN A 70 -17.12 -21.88 -35.37
C GLN A 70 -17.42 -20.68 -34.45
N ASP A 71 -16.72 -20.56 -33.32
CA ASP A 71 -16.86 -19.45 -32.37
C ASP A 71 -16.38 -18.12 -32.97
N PHE A 72 -15.27 -18.15 -33.72
CA PHE A 72 -14.73 -17.00 -34.44
C PHE A 72 -15.68 -16.50 -35.53
N ILE A 73 -16.22 -17.43 -36.33
CA ILE A 73 -17.20 -17.11 -37.37
C ILE A 73 -18.46 -16.50 -36.74
N THR A 74 -18.89 -17.01 -35.58
CA THR A 74 -20.05 -16.50 -34.84
C THR A 74 -19.81 -15.08 -34.34
N LYS A 75 -18.62 -14.77 -33.79
CA LYS A 75 -18.25 -13.41 -33.35
C LYS A 75 -18.18 -12.40 -34.50
N VAL A 76 -17.68 -12.81 -35.67
CA VAL A 76 -17.70 -11.98 -36.89
C VAL A 76 -19.14 -11.68 -37.29
N GLU A 77 -20.05 -12.67 -37.23
CA GLU A 77 -21.46 -12.51 -37.56
C GLU A 77 -22.22 -11.63 -36.55
N GLU A 78 -21.93 -11.77 -35.26
CA GLU A 78 -22.48 -10.93 -34.18
C GLU A 78 -22.02 -9.47 -34.33
N ALA A 79 -20.73 -9.24 -34.51
CA ALA A 79 -20.21 -7.89 -34.74
C ALA A 79 -20.80 -7.24 -36.01
N THR A 80 -20.97 -8.04 -37.07
CA THR A 80 -21.61 -7.57 -38.31
C THR A 80 -23.08 -7.22 -38.08
N ARG A 81 -23.80 -8.00 -37.28
CA ARG A 81 -25.21 -7.77 -36.93
C ARG A 81 -25.40 -6.51 -36.08
N ASP A 82 -24.50 -6.27 -35.15
CA ASP A 82 -24.58 -5.15 -34.21
C ASP A 82 -24.02 -3.84 -34.78
N GLY A 83 -23.60 -3.83 -36.05
CA GLY A 83 -22.98 -2.68 -36.71
C GLY A 83 -21.59 -2.32 -36.18
N THR A 84 -21.02 -3.15 -35.30
CA THR A 84 -19.69 -3.01 -34.72
C THR A 84 -18.61 -3.75 -35.52
N GLY A 85 -18.98 -4.38 -36.65
CA GLY A 85 -18.09 -5.17 -37.50
C GLY A 85 -16.84 -4.41 -37.95
N TYR A 86 -16.95 -3.10 -38.18
CA TYR A 86 -15.79 -2.24 -38.44
C TYR A 86 -14.84 -2.18 -37.23
N SER A 87 -15.33 -1.90 -36.02
CA SER A 87 -14.50 -1.89 -34.80
C SER A 87 -13.90 -3.27 -34.57
N PHE A 88 -14.71 -4.32 -34.66
CA PHE A 88 -14.26 -5.71 -34.50
C PHE A 88 -13.18 -6.07 -35.50
N LEU A 89 -13.31 -5.73 -36.79
CA LEU A 89 -12.25 -5.94 -37.77
C LEU A 89 -11.06 -5.04 -37.54
N THR A 90 -11.23 -3.78 -37.12
CA THR A 90 -10.11 -2.89 -36.84
C THR A 90 -9.31 -3.40 -35.64
N ASP A 91 -9.98 -3.91 -34.62
CA ASP A 91 -9.39 -4.59 -33.46
C ASP A 91 -8.76 -5.92 -33.88
N LEU A 92 -9.43 -6.71 -34.73
CA LEU A 92 -8.91 -7.96 -35.27
C LEU A 92 -7.66 -7.74 -36.14
N PHE A 93 -7.65 -6.73 -37.01
CA PHE A 93 -6.54 -6.41 -37.90
C PHE A 93 -5.41 -5.66 -37.19
N SER A 94 -5.72 -4.87 -36.16
CA SER A 94 -4.69 -4.31 -35.28
C SER A 94 -4.08 -5.36 -34.33
N ASN A 95 -4.81 -6.45 -34.05
CA ASN A 95 -4.33 -7.60 -33.27
C ASN A 95 -3.79 -8.76 -34.13
N SER A 96 -4.14 -8.86 -35.41
CA SER A 96 -3.59 -9.76 -36.43
C SER A 96 -2.25 -9.21 -36.89
N ILE A 97 -1.30 -9.22 -35.97
CA ILE A 97 0.03 -8.73 -36.24
C ILE A 97 0.74 -9.81 -37.05
N ARG A 98 1.10 -9.48 -38.30
CA ARG A 98 2.04 -10.27 -39.09
C ARG A 98 3.26 -10.58 -38.21
N GLU A 99 3.60 -11.86 -38.08
CA GLU A 99 4.79 -12.25 -37.32
C GLU A 99 6.02 -11.59 -37.95
N LEU A 100 6.80 -10.91 -37.12
CA LEU A 100 8.04 -10.26 -37.52
C LEU A 100 9.10 -11.33 -37.71
N THR A 101 9.94 -11.22 -38.73
CA THR A 101 11.17 -12.02 -38.77
C THR A 101 12.18 -11.48 -37.76
N ALA A 102 13.12 -12.31 -37.28
CA ALA A 102 14.18 -11.84 -36.37
C ALA A 102 14.95 -10.59 -36.90
N PRO A 103 15.33 -10.50 -38.20
CA PRO A 103 15.96 -9.29 -38.75
C PRO A 103 15.04 -8.06 -38.74
N GLU A 104 13.74 -8.24 -39.00
CA GLU A 104 12.77 -7.13 -38.92
C GLU A 104 12.62 -6.64 -37.47
N LEU A 105 12.58 -7.56 -36.51
CA LEU A 105 12.53 -7.25 -35.08
C LEU A 105 13.77 -6.46 -34.65
N GLU A 106 14.98 -6.96 -34.96
CA GLU A 106 16.23 -6.27 -34.64
C GLU A 106 16.32 -4.90 -35.31
N SER A 107 15.90 -4.78 -36.58
CA SER A 107 15.88 -3.51 -37.31
C SER A 107 14.94 -2.49 -36.65
N ARG A 108 13.74 -2.91 -36.22
CA ARG A 108 12.81 -2.03 -35.50
C ARG A 108 13.36 -1.59 -34.15
N VAL A 109 13.97 -2.52 -33.40
CA VAL A 109 14.62 -2.19 -32.13
C VAL A 109 15.75 -1.20 -32.36
N ALA A 110 16.63 -1.44 -33.35
CA ALA A 110 17.74 -0.55 -33.65
C ALA A 110 17.27 0.85 -34.05
N ALA A 111 16.28 0.95 -34.94
CA ALA A 111 15.69 2.23 -35.34
C ALA A 111 15.04 2.97 -34.16
N TYR A 112 14.38 2.25 -33.26
CA TYR A 112 13.80 2.84 -32.06
C TYR A 112 14.86 3.31 -31.07
N LEU A 113 15.91 2.52 -30.84
CA LEU A 113 17.02 2.89 -29.95
C LEU A 113 17.76 4.12 -30.50
N GLU A 114 18.04 4.17 -31.80
CA GLU A 114 18.62 5.35 -32.46
C GLU A 114 17.74 6.60 -32.27
N LYS A 115 16.41 6.44 -32.35
CA LYS A 115 15.45 7.53 -32.13
C LYS A 115 15.49 8.10 -30.71
N ILE A 116 15.67 7.26 -29.68
CA ILE A 116 15.70 7.71 -28.28
C ILE A 116 17.11 8.06 -27.78
N GLN A 117 18.16 7.69 -28.53
CA GLN A 117 19.56 7.89 -28.16
C GLN A 117 19.88 9.34 -27.75
N PRO A 118 19.47 10.39 -28.49
CA PRO A 118 19.81 11.77 -28.10
C PRO A 118 19.24 12.17 -26.74
N ALA A 119 18.02 11.70 -26.42
CA ALA A 119 17.40 11.96 -25.12
C ALA A 119 18.10 11.20 -23.99
N LEU A 120 18.52 9.95 -24.24
CA LEU A 120 19.30 9.17 -23.28
C LEU A 120 20.69 9.76 -23.03
N GLU A 121 21.38 10.21 -24.08
CA GLU A 121 22.69 10.87 -23.95
C GLU A 121 22.59 12.16 -23.14
N ALA A 122 21.56 12.99 -23.40
CA ALA A 122 21.30 14.19 -22.60
C ALA A 122 21.00 13.85 -21.14
N PHE A 123 20.19 12.82 -20.90
CA PHE A 123 19.85 12.35 -19.55
C PHE A 123 21.05 11.82 -18.75
N LEU A 124 22.00 11.16 -19.42
CA LEU A 124 23.21 10.61 -18.78
C LEU A 124 24.20 11.67 -18.30
N VAL A 125 24.15 12.88 -18.86
CA VAL A 125 25.00 14.01 -18.45
C VAL A 125 24.26 15.01 -17.55
N GLU A 126 22.95 14.84 -17.39
CA GLU A 126 22.09 15.71 -16.58
C GLU A 126 22.40 15.53 -15.09
N LYS A 127 22.62 16.65 -14.39
CA LYS A 127 22.92 16.60 -12.95
C LYS A 127 21.66 16.39 -12.13
N GLU A 128 20.53 16.90 -12.60
CA GLU A 128 19.24 16.88 -11.91
C GLU A 128 18.16 16.35 -12.87
N PRO A 129 18.15 15.03 -13.12
CA PRO A 129 17.27 14.41 -14.13
C PRO A 129 15.78 14.49 -13.78
N LEU A 130 15.46 14.56 -12.49
CA LEU A 130 14.08 14.70 -12.03
C LEU A 130 13.73 16.18 -11.93
N ARG A 131 12.51 16.51 -12.35
CA ARG A 131 11.95 17.84 -12.07
C ARG A 131 11.86 18.03 -10.57
N LEU A 132 12.36 19.15 -10.08
CA LEU A 132 12.31 19.49 -8.67
C LEU A 132 11.00 20.20 -8.34
N TRP A 133 10.47 19.93 -7.15
CA TRP A 133 9.38 20.69 -6.57
C TRP A 133 9.87 22.10 -6.25
N VAL A 134 9.13 23.09 -6.74
CA VAL A 134 9.39 24.50 -6.45
C VAL A 134 8.28 24.98 -5.52
N PRO A 135 8.59 25.30 -4.25
CA PRO A 135 7.59 25.78 -3.32
C PRO A 135 7.01 27.12 -3.78
N ASN A 136 5.69 27.30 -3.63
CA ASN A 136 5.04 28.57 -3.93
C ASN A 136 5.51 29.63 -2.92
N PRO A 137 6.25 30.67 -3.35
CA PRO A 137 6.80 31.68 -2.44
C PRO A 137 5.76 32.42 -1.62
N GLU A 138 4.55 32.60 -2.18
CA GLU A 138 3.44 33.28 -1.48
C GLU A 138 2.92 32.43 -0.32
N GLN A 139 2.92 31.10 -0.47
CA GLN A 139 2.47 30.18 0.56
C GLN A 139 3.55 29.93 1.61
N VAL A 140 4.81 29.77 1.21
CA VAL A 140 5.89 29.37 2.14
C VAL A 140 6.69 30.52 2.74
N GLY A 141 6.50 31.75 2.23
CA GLY A 141 7.14 32.96 2.72
C GLY A 141 8.68 32.86 2.77
N SER A 142 9.26 33.23 3.92
CA SER A 142 10.71 33.26 4.13
C SER A 142 11.42 31.91 4.02
N HIS A 143 10.67 30.80 3.97
CA HIS A 143 11.25 29.45 3.91
C HIS A 143 11.48 28.95 2.48
N ALA A 144 11.10 29.71 1.45
CA ALA A 144 11.21 29.29 0.06
C ALA A 144 12.63 28.88 -0.35
N GLU A 145 13.64 29.64 0.08
CA GLU A 145 15.04 29.34 -0.27
C GLU A 145 15.54 28.05 0.40
N PHE A 146 15.23 27.86 1.69
CA PHE A 146 15.56 26.64 2.40
C PHE A 146 14.90 25.42 1.74
N LEU A 147 13.59 25.51 1.44
CA LEU A 147 12.83 24.43 0.81
C LEU A 147 13.36 24.09 -0.58
N ARG A 148 13.75 25.08 -1.39
CA ARG A 148 14.42 24.84 -2.68
C ARG A 148 15.76 24.14 -2.51
N ALA A 149 16.52 24.49 -1.47
CA ALA A 149 17.82 23.88 -1.19
C ALA A 149 17.72 22.40 -0.81
N LEU A 150 16.56 21.93 -0.35
CA LEU A 150 16.31 20.50 -0.07
C LEU A 150 16.28 19.64 -1.36
N LYS A 151 16.10 20.26 -2.54
CA LYS A 151 16.05 19.59 -3.85
C LYS A 151 15.10 18.40 -3.89
N ILE A 152 13.90 18.58 -3.34
CA ILE A 152 12.87 17.54 -3.34
C ILE A 152 12.33 17.38 -4.75
N PRO A 153 12.25 16.15 -5.31
CA PRO A 153 11.61 15.94 -6.60
C PRO A 153 10.13 16.33 -6.59
N LEU A 154 9.61 16.73 -7.74
CA LEU A 154 8.19 16.98 -7.94
C LEU A 154 7.45 15.64 -8.02
N ASN A 155 6.31 15.53 -7.32
CA ASN A 155 5.43 14.37 -7.41
C ASN A 155 4.85 14.23 -8.83
N ALA A 156 4.27 13.07 -9.14
CA ALA A 156 3.76 12.80 -10.48
C ALA A 156 2.47 13.57 -10.82
N ASP A 157 1.73 14.02 -9.80
CA ASP A 157 0.57 14.90 -9.97
C ASP A 157 0.96 16.33 -10.33
N GLY A 158 2.23 16.69 -10.10
CA GLY A 158 2.83 17.95 -10.50
C GLY A 158 2.55 19.11 -9.55
N ASP A 159 2.04 18.83 -8.36
CA ASP A 159 1.55 19.82 -7.40
C ASP A 159 2.26 19.80 -6.03
N GLY A 160 3.15 18.84 -5.77
CA GLY A 160 3.75 18.69 -4.45
C GLY A 160 5.12 18.00 -4.40
N PRO A 161 5.75 17.96 -3.21
CA PRO A 161 7.03 17.31 -2.99
C PRO A 161 6.92 15.78 -2.96
N ASP A 162 7.78 15.08 -3.69
CA ASP A 162 7.87 13.62 -3.70
C ASP A 162 8.84 13.10 -2.63
N MET A 163 8.27 12.79 -1.46
CA MET A 163 9.01 12.25 -0.32
C MET A 163 9.57 10.84 -0.58
N LEU A 164 9.03 10.07 -1.53
CA LEU A 164 9.51 8.73 -1.85
C LEU A 164 10.76 8.76 -2.74
N LEU A 165 11.00 9.82 -3.52
CA LEU A 165 12.20 9.96 -4.37
C LEU A 165 13.25 10.90 -3.79
N HIS A 166 12.89 11.71 -2.80
CA HIS A 166 13.84 12.57 -2.08
C HIS A 166 15.03 11.76 -1.54
N ASN A 167 16.25 12.22 -1.81
CA ASN A 167 17.49 11.57 -1.39
C ASN A 167 17.61 10.08 -1.76
N LEU A 168 16.92 9.60 -2.81
CA LEU A 168 17.05 8.21 -3.25
C LEU A 168 18.50 7.86 -3.60
N GLY A 169 19.00 6.74 -3.08
CA GLY A 169 20.40 6.30 -3.22
C GLY A 169 21.37 6.98 -2.26
N PHE A 170 20.94 7.91 -1.41
CA PHE A 170 21.81 8.61 -0.46
C PHE A 170 21.96 7.87 0.89
N PHE A 171 20.98 7.05 1.26
CA PHE A 171 20.96 6.33 2.53
C PHE A 171 21.87 5.08 2.58
N MET A 172 22.85 4.97 1.69
CA MET A 172 23.79 3.84 1.69
C MET A 172 24.65 3.74 2.95
N ASN A 173 24.85 4.87 3.63
CA ASN A 173 25.64 4.94 4.84
C ASN A 173 24.82 4.55 6.08
N ASP A 174 23.50 4.36 5.95
CA ASP A 174 22.67 3.78 7.00
C ASP A 174 22.94 2.27 7.09
N PRO A 175 23.60 1.79 8.17
CA PRO A 175 23.95 0.38 8.30
C PRO A 175 22.71 -0.53 8.41
N SER A 176 21.62 -0.04 9.01
CA SER A 176 20.37 -0.79 9.17
C SER A 176 19.63 -0.94 7.85
N LEU A 177 19.55 0.13 7.04
CA LEU A 177 19.01 0.03 5.69
C LEU A 177 19.87 -0.87 4.81
N ARG A 178 21.20 -0.73 4.85
CA ARG A 178 22.11 -1.58 4.08
C ARG A 178 21.95 -3.06 4.42
N ALA A 179 21.89 -3.41 5.71
CA ALA A 179 21.65 -4.79 6.14
C ALA A 179 20.27 -5.33 5.69
N ARG A 180 19.24 -4.49 5.61
CA ARG A 180 17.94 -4.87 5.04
C ARG A 180 18.04 -5.13 3.53
N ILE A 181 18.71 -4.25 2.80
CA ILE A 181 18.90 -4.37 1.34
C ILE A 181 19.73 -5.62 0.99
N GLU A 182 20.81 -5.90 1.73
CA GLU A 182 21.64 -7.10 1.50
C GLU A 182 20.88 -8.40 1.81
N ARG A 183 19.94 -8.38 2.77
CA ARG A 183 19.03 -9.52 3.02
C ARG A 183 17.99 -9.71 1.92
N LEU A 184 17.58 -8.62 1.27
CA LEU A 184 16.60 -8.57 0.19
C LEU A 184 17.19 -9.04 -1.14
N PHE A 185 18.41 -8.59 -1.45
CA PHE A 185 19.12 -8.96 -2.68
C PHE A 185 20.39 -9.72 -2.32
N PRO A 186 20.27 -11.01 -1.94
CA PRO A 186 21.43 -11.82 -1.59
C PRO A 186 22.33 -12.08 -2.82
N PRO A 187 23.64 -12.33 -2.63
CA PRO A 187 24.52 -12.83 -3.66
C PRO A 187 24.06 -14.17 -4.27
N LEU A 188 24.67 -14.55 -5.40
CA LEU A 188 24.41 -15.86 -6.02
C LEU A 188 24.80 -17.00 -5.07
N GLU A 189 23.88 -17.93 -4.82
CA GLU A 189 24.13 -19.13 -4.01
C GLU A 189 24.31 -20.35 -4.93
N SER A 190 25.53 -20.88 -5.00
CA SER A 190 25.90 -21.98 -5.91
C SER A 190 25.48 -21.68 -7.35
N GLY A 191 25.72 -20.45 -7.81
CA GLY A 191 25.40 -19.98 -9.16
C GLY A 191 23.90 -19.79 -9.44
N ASN A 192 23.05 -19.75 -8.43
CA ASN A 192 21.61 -19.56 -8.60
C ASN A 192 21.11 -18.29 -7.89
N ALA A 193 20.25 -17.53 -8.59
CA ALA A 193 19.49 -16.45 -8.01
C ALA A 193 18.50 -16.95 -6.94
N THR A 194 18.31 -16.13 -5.91
CA THR A 194 17.24 -16.32 -4.91
C THR A 194 16.11 -15.36 -5.20
N ASN A 195 14.90 -15.88 -5.33
CA ASN A 195 13.69 -15.08 -5.49
C ASN A 195 13.15 -14.69 -4.12
N THR A 196 12.56 -13.49 -4.00
CA THR A 196 12.01 -13.01 -2.74
C THR A 196 10.57 -12.52 -2.87
N ILE A 197 9.84 -12.57 -1.76
CA ILE A 197 8.48 -12.04 -1.62
C ILE A 197 8.47 -11.07 -0.44
N LEU A 198 8.08 -9.84 -0.70
CA LEU A 198 8.01 -8.76 0.27
C LEU A 198 6.57 -8.63 0.77
N LEU A 199 6.38 -8.86 2.07
CA LEU A 199 5.06 -8.94 2.69
C LEU A 199 4.96 -7.93 3.82
N ASN A 200 4.16 -6.87 3.64
CA ASN A 200 3.75 -5.98 4.72
C ASN A 200 2.66 -5.03 4.22
N THR A 201 2.11 -4.25 5.13
CA THR A 201 1.05 -3.28 4.85
C THR A 201 1.50 -2.15 3.92
N SER A 202 0.54 -1.44 3.33
CA SER A 202 0.84 -0.29 2.46
C SER A 202 1.47 0.82 3.27
N GLY A 203 2.49 1.47 2.71
CA GLY A 203 3.20 2.56 3.40
C GLY A 203 4.28 2.13 4.39
N SER A 204 4.56 0.82 4.53
CA SER A 204 5.63 0.30 5.39
C SER A 204 7.06 0.51 4.85
N GLY A 205 7.21 1.11 3.65
CA GLY A 205 8.52 1.35 3.03
C GLY A 205 9.03 0.26 2.08
N LYS A 206 8.19 -0.71 1.65
CA LYS A 206 8.56 -1.77 0.69
C LYS A 206 9.18 -1.18 -0.59
N THR A 207 8.42 -0.34 -1.29
CA THR A 207 8.85 0.30 -2.54
C THR A 207 10.12 1.12 -2.32
N ARG A 208 10.19 1.97 -1.27
CA ARG A 208 11.42 2.72 -0.97
C ARG A 208 12.64 1.82 -0.81
N THR A 209 12.52 0.75 -0.02
CA THR A 209 13.62 -0.18 0.25
C THR A 209 14.12 -0.87 -1.02
N VAL A 210 13.18 -1.27 -1.89
CA VAL A 210 13.51 -1.88 -3.17
C VAL A 210 14.22 -0.89 -4.10
N LEU A 211 13.73 0.33 -4.21
CA LEU A 211 14.34 1.37 -5.03
C LEU A 211 15.74 1.75 -4.54
N GLU A 212 15.96 1.81 -3.23
CA GLU A 212 17.29 2.01 -2.64
C GLU A 212 18.24 0.86 -3.00
N GLY A 213 17.76 -0.39 -2.96
CA GLY A 213 18.59 -1.51 -3.38
C GLY A 213 18.87 -1.54 -4.87
N LEU A 214 17.96 -1.07 -5.73
CA LEU A 214 18.23 -0.88 -7.16
C LEU A 214 19.18 0.30 -7.44
N CYS A 215 19.33 1.24 -6.49
CA CYS A 215 20.40 2.24 -6.55
C CYS A 215 21.77 1.65 -6.15
N LEU A 216 21.81 0.47 -5.54
CA LEU A 216 23.05 -0.24 -5.16
C LEU A 216 23.42 -1.35 -6.16
N PHE A 217 22.42 -2.02 -6.73
CA PHE A 217 22.58 -3.17 -7.60
C PHE A 217 21.78 -2.99 -8.89
N TRP A 218 22.31 -3.46 -10.01
CA TRP A 218 21.61 -3.37 -11.28
C TRP A 218 20.34 -4.22 -11.29
N GLY A 219 19.28 -3.68 -11.88
CA GLY A 219 18.03 -4.41 -11.99
C GLY A 219 16.93 -3.68 -12.74
N LEU A 220 15.85 -4.41 -12.97
CA LEU A 220 14.62 -3.97 -13.61
C LEU A 220 13.56 -3.67 -12.54
N TYR A 221 12.87 -2.55 -12.67
CA TYR A 221 11.70 -2.20 -11.87
C TYR A 221 10.46 -2.20 -12.76
N LEU A 222 9.52 -3.09 -12.46
CA LEU A 222 8.23 -3.23 -13.12
C LEU A 222 7.13 -3.02 -12.09
N THR A 223 6.08 -2.29 -12.45
CA THR A 223 4.88 -2.17 -11.62
C THR A 223 3.69 -2.76 -12.36
N CYS A 224 2.86 -3.54 -11.67
CA CYS A 224 1.64 -4.10 -12.25
C CYS A 224 0.55 -3.04 -12.43
N GLU A 225 0.64 -1.95 -11.67
CA GLU A 225 -0.28 -0.83 -11.72
C GLU A 225 0.48 0.46 -11.48
N VAL A 226 0.26 1.42 -12.36
CA VAL A 226 0.70 2.79 -12.13
C VAL A 226 -0.35 3.41 -11.20
N ASP A 227 -0.09 3.31 -9.90
CA ASP A 227 -0.97 3.72 -8.78
C ASP A 227 -1.33 5.23 -8.83
N VAL A 228 -2.08 5.73 -7.84
CA VAL A 228 -2.45 7.16 -7.68
C VAL A 228 -1.23 8.08 -7.83
N ASP A 229 -0.07 7.66 -7.29
CA ASP A 229 1.20 8.40 -7.40
C ASP A 229 1.82 8.38 -8.83
N ARG A 230 1.18 7.75 -9.81
CA ARG A 230 1.58 7.59 -11.22
C ARG A 230 3.05 7.19 -11.46
N ARG A 231 3.58 6.32 -10.61
CA ARG A 231 4.97 5.85 -10.66
C ARG A 231 5.12 4.61 -11.53
N GLY A 232 6.26 4.50 -12.18
CA GLY A 232 6.64 3.38 -13.03
C GLY A 232 6.22 3.56 -14.48
N SER A 233 6.80 2.71 -15.33
CA SER A 233 6.33 2.56 -16.70
C SER A 233 5.02 1.76 -16.75
N LYS A 234 4.15 2.10 -17.71
CA LYS A 234 2.87 1.43 -17.97
C LYS A 234 3.00 0.15 -18.79
N ASP A 235 4.20 -0.17 -19.27
CA ASP A 235 4.47 -1.34 -20.11
C ASP A 235 3.89 -2.65 -19.55
N LEU A 236 4.06 -2.97 -18.27
CA LEU A 236 3.53 -4.21 -17.69
C LEU A 236 2.01 -4.20 -17.59
N GLN A 237 1.42 -3.11 -17.08
CA GLN A 237 -0.03 -2.94 -17.03
C GLN A 237 -0.65 -3.09 -18.43
N ARG A 238 -0.10 -2.40 -19.42
CA ARG A 238 -0.53 -2.47 -20.82
C ARG A 238 -0.31 -3.83 -21.46
N THR A 239 0.71 -4.55 -21.04
CA THR A 239 0.96 -5.92 -21.48
C THR A 239 -0.15 -6.85 -20.96
N MET A 240 -0.57 -6.70 -19.70
CA MET A 240 -1.71 -7.45 -19.16
C MET A 240 -3.03 -7.09 -19.84
N ASP A 241 -3.28 -5.79 -20.11
CA ASP A 241 -4.47 -5.34 -20.86
C ASP A 241 -4.54 -6.01 -22.25
N ARG A 242 -3.39 -6.11 -22.93
CA ARG A 242 -3.28 -6.74 -24.25
C ARG A 242 -3.52 -8.24 -24.21
N ILE A 243 -3.08 -8.93 -23.16
CA ILE A 243 -3.41 -10.35 -22.97
C ILE A 243 -4.93 -10.51 -22.92
N GLY A 244 -5.61 -9.67 -22.13
CA GLY A 244 -7.08 -9.70 -22.02
C GLY A 244 -7.83 -9.31 -23.29
N SER A 245 -7.19 -8.51 -24.16
CA SER A 245 -7.76 -8.03 -25.41
C SER A 245 -7.44 -8.91 -26.61
N ASP A 246 -6.60 -9.95 -26.44
CA ASP A 246 -6.24 -10.85 -27.52
C ASP A 246 -7.47 -11.69 -27.92
N PRO A 247 -7.86 -11.73 -29.22
CA PRO A 247 -9.07 -12.46 -29.65
C PRO A 247 -9.06 -13.95 -29.32
N CYS A 248 -7.87 -14.55 -29.21
CA CYS A 248 -7.69 -15.96 -28.88
C CYS A 248 -7.65 -16.22 -27.37
N PHE A 249 -7.56 -15.17 -26.54
CA PHE A 249 -7.54 -15.31 -25.09
C PHE A 249 -8.93 -15.54 -24.53
N GLN A 250 -9.05 -16.52 -23.63
CA GLN A 250 -10.29 -16.80 -22.91
C GLN A 250 -10.10 -16.58 -21.42
N LYS A 251 -10.77 -15.56 -20.86
CA LYS A 251 -10.72 -15.25 -19.42
C LYS A 251 -11.25 -16.39 -18.54
N TYR A 252 -12.24 -17.13 -19.04
CA TYR A 252 -12.86 -18.26 -18.36
C TYR A 252 -12.80 -19.49 -19.27
N PRO A 253 -11.62 -20.09 -19.45
CA PRO A 253 -11.45 -21.20 -20.37
C PRO A 253 -12.27 -22.41 -19.92
N PRO A 254 -12.85 -23.18 -20.86
CA PRO A 254 -13.51 -24.44 -20.54
C PRO A 254 -12.50 -25.46 -19.98
N SER A 255 -12.99 -26.55 -19.39
CA SER A 255 -12.12 -27.54 -18.71
C SER A 255 -11.09 -28.23 -19.63
N SER A 256 -11.12 -28.01 -20.95
CA SER A 256 -10.16 -28.54 -21.92
C SER A 256 -8.75 -27.99 -21.71
N GLY A 257 -7.74 -28.87 -21.72
CA GLY A 257 -6.33 -28.48 -21.55
C GLY A 257 -5.79 -27.54 -22.64
N GLN A 258 -6.29 -27.63 -23.88
CA GLN A 258 -5.78 -26.85 -25.01
C GLN A 258 -5.92 -25.34 -24.80
N THR A 259 -7.09 -24.86 -24.38
CA THR A 259 -7.32 -23.42 -24.15
C THR A 259 -6.41 -22.83 -23.08
N PHE A 260 -6.09 -23.60 -22.03
CA PHE A 260 -5.12 -23.16 -21.02
C PHE A 260 -3.70 -23.04 -21.61
N MET A 261 -3.32 -23.95 -22.51
CA MET A 261 -2.05 -23.85 -23.24
C MET A 261 -2.03 -22.65 -24.18
N ASP A 262 -3.13 -22.39 -24.90
CA ASP A 262 -3.25 -21.25 -25.80
C ASP A 262 -3.13 -19.93 -25.01
N ASN A 263 -3.87 -19.79 -23.91
CA ASN A 263 -3.76 -18.66 -22.99
C ASN A 263 -2.32 -18.47 -22.49
N SER A 264 -1.67 -19.56 -22.06
CA SER A 264 -0.28 -19.51 -21.57
C SER A 264 0.69 -19.12 -22.68
N GLY A 265 0.44 -19.55 -23.92
CA GLY A 265 1.22 -19.15 -25.10
C GLY A 265 1.09 -17.67 -25.41
N ILE A 266 -0.12 -17.12 -25.34
CA ILE A 266 -0.40 -15.68 -25.52
C ILE A 266 0.33 -14.88 -24.43
N ALA A 267 0.07 -15.18 -23.16
CA ALA A 267 0.71 -14.48 -22.04
C ALA A 267 2.24 -14.61 -22.10
N GLY A 268 2.73 -15.81 -22.41
CA GLY A 268 4.15 -16.10 -22.58
C GLY A 268 4.82 -15.27 -23.66
N ARG A 269 4.17 -15.09 -24.82
CA ARG A 269 4.68 -14.22 -25.90
C ARG A 269 4.77 -12.77 -25.43
N ARG A 270 3.69 -12.25 -24.83
CA ARG A 270 3.60 -10.84 -24.40
C ARG A 270 4.59 -10.49 -23.29
N PHE A 271 4.80 -11.38 -22.32
CA PHE A 271 5.78 -11.14 -21.26
C PHE A 271 7.23 -11.23 -21.74
N ARG A 272 7.53 -12.05 -22.76
CA ARG A 272 8.86 -12.06 -23.40
C ARG A 272 9.12 -10.78 -24.21
N GLU A 273 8.14 -10.29 -24.96
CA GLU A 273 8.22 -8.99 -25.66
C GLU A 273 8.56 -7.87 -24.65
N LEU A 274 7.88 -7.83 -23.51
CA LEU A 274 8.15 -6.88 -22.44
C LEU A 274 9.57 -6.99 -21.87
N LEU A 275 9.99 -8.21 -21.49
CA LEU A 275 11.32 -8.42 -20.92
C LEU A 275 12.43 -8.07 -21.92
N PHE A 276 12.27 -8.48 -23.17
CA PHE A 276 13.20 -8.17 -24.25
C PHE A 276 13.32 -6.66 -24.47
N SER A 277 12.20 -5.92 -24.48
CA SER A 277 12.18 -4.46 -24.61
C SER A 277 12.99 -3.80 -23.50
N ARG A 278 12.78 -4.22 -22.24
CA ARG A 278 13.49 -3.71 -21.06
C ARG A 278 14.99 -3.96 -21.16
N LEU A 279 15.39 -5.16 -21.56
CA LEU A 279 16.80 -5.52 -21.72
C LEU A 279 17.47 -4.76 -22.87
N CYS A 280 16.77 -4.54 -23.99
CA CYS A 280 17.29 -3.74 -25.10
C CYS A 280 17.60 -2.30 -24.66
N ILE A 281 16.66 -1.66 -23.97
CA ILE A 281 16.85 -0.30 -23.45
C ILE A 281 17.95 -0.27 -22.39
N MET A 282 18.02 -1.27 -21.51
CA MET A 282 19.08 -1.37 -20.49
C MET A 282 20.47 -1.53 -21.11
N VAL A 283 20.64 -2.44 -22.08
CA VAL A 283 21.91 -2.62 -22.80
C VAL A 283 22.32 -1.31 -23.45
N HIS A 284 21.41 -0.65 -24.16
CA HIS A 284 21.70 0.61 -24.83
C HIS A 284 22.07 1.72 -23.84
N PHE A 285 21.33 1.82 -22.72
CA PHE A 285 21.66 2.74 -21.62
C PHE A 285 23.07 2.51 -21.08
N CYS A 286 23.44 1.25 -20.80
CA CYS A 286 24.77 0.90 -20.31
C CYS A 286 25.88 1.20 -21.33
N GLU A 287 25.63 0.96 -22.62
CA GLU A 287 26.59 1.28 -23.69
C GLU A 287 26.81 2.79 -23.82
N LEU A 288 25.75 3.60 -23.75
CA LEU A 288 25.86 5.05 -23.75
C LEU A 288 26.55 5.57 -22.47
N ALA A 289 26.18 5.05 -21.31
CA ALA A 289 26.82 5.39 -20.04
C ALA A 289 28.34 5.08 -20.09
N ALA A 290 28.72 3.94 -20.66
CA ALA A 290 30.13 3.55 -20.79
C ALA A 290 30.91 4.48 -21.73
N LYS A 291 30.26 5.06 -22.75
CA LYS A 291 30.87 6.10 -23.59
C LYS A 291 31.10 7.40 -22.82
N VAL A 292 30.21 7.74 -21.89
CA VAL A 292 30.28 8.99 -21.10
C VAL A 292 31.29 8.89 -19.94
N SER A 293 31.30 7.79 -19.18
CA SER A 293 32.13 7.63 -17.97
C SER A 293 33.30 6.66 -18.08
N GLY A 294 33.46 6.01 -19.23
CA GLY A 294 34.37 4.87 -19.38
C GLY A 294 33.74 3.55 -18.89
N PRO A 295 34.52 2.45 -18.93
CA PRO A 295 33.98 1.09 -18.84
C PRO A 295 33.44 0.67 -17.47
N ARG A 296 33.74 1.42 -16.40
CA ARG A 296 33.24 1.12 -15.05
C ARG A 296 32.08 2.05 -14.70
N LEU A 297 30.86 1.52 -14.78
CA LEU A 297 29.66 2.25 -14.45
C LEU A 297 29.48 2.35 -12.93
N GLY A 298 29.73 3.54 -12.40
CA GLY A 298 29.54 3.82 -10.98
C GLY A 298 28.07 3.88 -10.57
N GLN A 299 27.84 4.05 -9.27
CA GLN A 299 26.51 4.05 -8.68
C GLN A 299 25.57 5.15 -9.22
N HIS A 300 26.12 6.29 -9.64
CA HIS A 300 25.34 7.35 -10.25
C HIS A 300 24.49 6.84 -11.42
N PHE A 301 25.03 5.95 -12.26
CA PHE A 301 24.29 5.37 -13.40
C PHE A 301 23.20 4.38 -12.97
N LYS A 302 23.40 3.64 -11.88
CA LYS A 302 22.33 2.80 -11.29
C LYS A 302 21.16 3.66 -10.84
N LYS A 303 21.46 4.78 -10.17
CA LYS A 303 20.45 5.75 -9.74
C LYS A 303 19.71 6.39 -10.93
N LEU A 304 20.43 6.81 -11.97
CA LEU A 304 19.82 7.31 -13.21
C LEU A 304 18.92 6.25 -13.87
N TRP A 305 19.37 5.00 -13.92
CA TRP A 305 18.59 3.88 -14.43
C TRP A 305 17.31 3.63 -13.63
N VAL A 306 17.37 3.75 -12.30
CA VAL A 306 16.19 3.68 -11.43
C VAL A 306 15.22 4.82 -11.73
N TYR A 307 15.69 6.06 -11.83
CA TYR A 307 14.86 7.22 -12.17
C TYR A 307 14.16 7.06 -13.51
N LEU A 308 14.88 6.56 -14.53
CA LEU A 308 14.32 6.32 -15.84
C LEU A 308 13.15 5.33 -15.78
N GLN A 309 13.24 4.29 -14.95
CA GLN A 309 12.19 3.27 -14.82
C GLN A 309 10.97 3.73 -14.01
N ILE A 310 11.19 4.55 -12.98
CA ILE A 310 10.12 5.09 -12.12
C ILE A 310 9.39 6.25 -12.81
N GLN A 311 10.09 7.09 -13.54
CA GLN A 311 9.51 8.27 -14.18
C GLN A 311 10.04 8.41 -15.61
N PRO A 312 9.61 7.56 -16.57
CA PRO A 312 10.12 7.61 -17.95
C PRO A 312 10.00 8.99 -18.62
N SER A 313 9.05 9.82 -18.16
CA SER A 313 8.86 11.21 -18.61
C SER A 313 10.03 12.14 -18.28
N CYS A 314 10.94 11.76 -17.38
CA CYS A 314 12.14 12.53 -17.06
C CYS A 314 13.09 12.71 -18.27
N LEU A 315 12.98 11.88 -19.31
CA LEU A 315 13.77 12.02 -20.54
C LEU A 315 13.43 13.27 -21.35
N GLY A 316 12.33 13.98 -21.05
CA GLY A 316 11.88 15.12 -21.86
C GLY A 316 11.49 14.76 -23.30
N TYR A 317 11.45 13.46 -23.61
CA TYR A 317 11.06 12.93 -24.90
C TYR A 317 9.52 12.98 -25.02
N PRO A 318 8.93 13.41 -26.16
CA PRO A 318 7.52 13.80 -26.26
C PRO A 318 6.56 12.72 -25.75
N ASN A 319 6.06 12.90 -24.52
CA ASN A 319 5.01 12.14 -23.85
C ASN A 319 4.99 10.63 -24.11
N SER A 320 6.15 9.98 -24.17
CA SER A 320 6.18 8.53 -24.37
C SER A 320 7.03 7.86 -23.31
N ASP A 321 6.37 7.02 -22.52
CA ASP A 321 7.03 5.95 -21.82
C ASP A 321 7.83 5.12 -22.82
N ILE A 322 9.17 5.22 -22.75
CA ILE A 322 10.04 4.60 -23.74
C ILE A 322 10.00 3.08 -23.68
N PHE A 323 9.68 2.52 -22.52
CA PHE A 323 9.57 1.08 -22.31
C PHE A 323 8.28 0.58 -22.91
N GLU A 324 7.16 1.23 -22.58
CA GLU A 324 5.86 0.91 -23.17
C GLU A 324 5.94 1.01 -24.69
N SER A 325 6.52 2.09 -25.20
CA SER A 325 6.61 2.37 -26.64
C SER A 325 7.45 1.31 -27.38
N LEU A 326 8.61 0.91 -26.86
CA LEU A 326 9.37 -0.17 -27.50
C LEU A 326 8.59 -1.49 -27.48
N THR A 327 7.96 -1.84 -26.35
CA THR A 327 7.07 -3.02 -26.26
C THR A 327 5.88 -2.92 -27.21
N GLN A 328 5.50 -1.73 -27.68
CA GLN A 328 4.52 -1.54 -28.73
C GLN A 328 5.09 -1.76 -30.14
N GLU A 329 6.29 -1.25 -30.42
CA GLU A 329 6.92 -1.34 -31.74
C GLU A 329 7.25 -2.78 -32.15
N ILE A 330 7.61 -3.60 -31.17
CA ILE A 330 8.00 -5.00 -31.39
C ILE A 330 6.85 -6.00 -31.28
N ARG A 331 5.60 -5.52 -31.21
CA ARG A 331 4.42 -6.38 -31.20
C ARG A 331 4.48 -7.35 -32.39
N GLY A 332 4.22 -8.63 -32.13
CA GLY A 332 4.22 -9.68 -33.17
C GLY A 332 5.55 -10.38 -33.36
N ALA A 333 6.46 -10.26 -32.41
CA ALA A 333 7.70 -11.02 -32.43
C ALA A 333 7.41 -12.54 -32.30
N PRO A 334 8.14 -13.42 -33.03
CA PRO A 334 8.00 -14.86 -32.90
C PRO A 334 8.44 -15.33 -31.51
N SER A 335 7.71 -16.24 -30.89
CA SER A 335 7.99 -16.65 -29.50
C SER A 335 9.33 -17.38 -29.32
N PHE A 336 9.80 -18.09 -30.36
CA PHE A 336 11.05 -18.86 -30.32
C PHE A 336 12.26 -17.92 -30.38
N ASP A 337 12.26 -16.95 -31.31
CA ASP A 337 13.37 -16.01 -31.52
C ASP A 337 13.60 -15.08 -30.33
N VAL A 338 12.54 -14.63 -29.64
CA VAL A 338 12.69 -13.66 -28.54
C VAL A 338 13.46 -14.23 -27.34
N SER A 339 13.38 -15.53 -27.08
CA SER A 339 14.09 -16.14 -25.93
C SER A 339 15.60 -16.15 -26.16
N GLU A 340 16.04 -16.50 -27.38
CA GLU A 340 17.46 -16.45 -27.76
C GLU A 340 17.98 -15.01 -27.75
N LEU A 341 17.16 -14.06 -28.21
CA LEU A 341 17.50 -12.64 -28.18
C LEU A 341 17.61 -12.10 -26.74
N ILE A 342 16.73 -12.54 -25.82
CA ILE A 342 16.85 -12.22 -24.39
C ILE A 342 18.18 -12.73 -23.83
N ALA A 343 18.54 -13.99 -24.11
CA ALA A 343 19.83 -14.55 -23.68
C ALA A 343 21.02 -13.75 -24.24
N ALA A 344 20.99 -13.39 -25.52
CA ALA A 344 22.02 -12.56 -26.14
C ALA A 344 22.14 -11.17 -25.48
N LYS A 345 21.03 -10.54 -25.08
CA LYS A 345 21.07 -9.27 -24.34
C LYS A 345 21.60 -9.44 -22.92
N MET A 346 21.27 -10.54 -22.23
CA MET A 346 21.84 -10.87 -20.92
C MET A 346 23.36 -11.08 -20.99
N ASP A 347 23.85 -11.83 -21.97
CA ASP A 347 25.29 -12.00 -22.18
C ASP A 347 25.99 -10.67 -22.50
N ARG A 348 25.33 -9.80 -23.27
CA ARG A 348 25.84 -8.45 -23.50
C ARG A 348 25.91 -7.63 -22.21
N LEU A 349 24.91 -7.72 -21.32
CA LEU A 349 24.95 -7.06 -20.01
C LEU A 349 26.08 -7.59 -19.14
N LYS A 350 26.36 -8.91 -19.13
CA LYS A 350 27.51 -9.46 -18.41
C LYS A 350 28.83 -8.88 -18.91
N VAL A 351 28.97 -8.72 -20.23
CA VAL A 351 30.17 -8.08 -20.81
C VAL A 351 30.29 -6.62 -20.36
N LEU A 352 29.19 -5.87 -20.29
CA LEU A 352 29.18 -4.45 -19.93
C LEU A 352 29.34 -4.19 -18.43
N LEU A 353 28.76 -5.05 -17.58
CA LEU A 353 28.68 -4.87 -16.14
C LEU A 353 29.70 -5.74 -15.37
N GLY A 354 30.27 -6.75 -16.02
CA GLY A 354 31.37 -7.57 -15.53
C GLY A 354 31.08 -8.22 -14.17
N GLN A 355 32.06 -8.06 -13.26
CA GLN A 355 32.08 -8.67 -11.92
C GLN A 355 30.81 -8.44 -11.09
N GLU A 356 30.08 -7.33 -11.30
CA GLU A 356 28.87 -7.07 -10.54
C GLU A 356 27.78 -8.13 -10.80
N LEU A 357 27.66 -8.62 -12.04
CA LEU A 357 26.72 -9.69 -12.39
C LEU A 357 27.25 -11.09 -12.11
N ASP A 358 28.58 -11.24 -11.93
CA ASP A 358 29.20 -12.49 -11.49
C ASP A 358 28.97 -12.74 -9.99
N GLU A 359 28.90 -11.68 -9.19
CA GLU A 359 28.66 -11.76 -7.74
C GLU A 359 27.16 -11.81 -7.39
N ARG A 360 26.32 -11.15 -8.19
CA ARG A 360 24.90 -10.97 -7.90
C ARG A 360 24.04 -11.10 -9.17
N PRO A 361 22.86 -11.73 -9.07
CA PRO A 361 21.95 -11.79 -10.22
C PRO A 361 21.45 -10.39 -10.59
N LEU A 362 21.03 -10.23 -11.84
CA LEU A 362 20.28 -9.05 -12.25
C LEU A 362 18.94 -9.08 -11.51
N ILE A 363 18.66 -8.01 -10.74
CA ILE A 363 17.45 -7.95 -9.93
C ILE A 363 16.26 -7.64 -10.83
N CYS A 364 15.13 -8.30 -10.63
CA CYS A 364 13.87 -7.96 -11.28
C CYS A 364 12.79 -7.79 -10.22
N VAL A 365 12.27 -6.58 -10.11
CA VAL A 365 11.23 -6.23 -9.14
C VAL A 365 9.88 -6.19 -9.85
N ILE A 366 8.90 -6.88 -9.28
CA ILE A 366 7.50 -6.81 -9.70
C ILE A 366 6.72 -6.18 -8.53
N ASP A 367 6.44 -4.88 -8.65
CA ASP A 367 5.71 -4.09 -7.67
C ASP A 367 4.19 -4.10 -7.91
N GLU A 368 3.46 -3.84 -6.84
CA GLU A 368 2.00 -3.94 -6.76
C GLU A 368 1.43 -5.25 -7.35
N ALA A 369 2.14 -6.37 -7.13
CA ALA A 369 1.84 -7.65 -7.77
C ALA A 369 0.48 -8.24 -7.37
N GLN A 370 -0.21 -7.72 -6.35
CA GLN A 370 -1.59 -8.09 -6.06
C GLN A 370 -2.54 -7.80 -7.24
N VAL A 371 -2.20 -6.85 -8.11
CA VAL A 371 -2.97 -6.51 -9.31
C VAL A 371 -2.89 -7.67 -10.30
N ALA A 372 -1.68 -8.15 -10.59
CA ALA A 372 -1.49 -9.34 -11.42
C ALA A 372 -2.05 -10.61 -10.75
N ALA A 373 -2.06 -10.69 -9.42
CA ALA A 373 -2.66 -11.82 -8.70
C ALA A 373 -4.19 -11.89 -8.82
N LYS A 374 -4.85 -10.74 -9.05
CA LYS A 374 -6.30 -10.63 -9.28
C LYS A 374 -6.67 -10.56 -10.77
N CYS A 375 -5.68 -10.34 -11.63
CA CYS A 375 -5.91 -10.30 -13.06
C CYS A 375 -6.00 -11.71 -13.64
N PHE A 376 -7.10 -11.97 -14.34
CA PHE A 376 -7.40 -13.26 -14.97
C PHE A 376 -7.29 -14.46 -14.03
N GLU A 377 -7.84 -14.38 -12.81
CA GLU A 377 -7.71 -15.35 -11.71
C GLU A 377 -7.92 -16.83 -12.08
N GLN A 378 -8.69 -17.08 -13.14
CA GLN A 378 -9.11 -18.40 -13.56
C GLN A 378 -8.60 -18.81 -14.96
N ALA A 379 -7.81 -17.97 -15.62
CA ALA A 379 -7.47 -18.16 -17.03
C ALA A 379 -6.32 -19.14 -17.28
N PHE A 380 -5.56 -19.50 -16.24
CA PHE A 380 -4.35 -20.33 -16.38
C PHE A 380 -4.40 -21.58 -15.51
N ARG A 381 -3.60 -22.59 -15.86
CA ARG A 381 -3.39 -23.84 -15.13
C ARG A 381 -1.96 -24.31 -15.28
N THR A 382 -1.50 -25.16 -14.37
CA THR A 382 -0.20 -25.81 -14.54
C THR A 382 -0.28 -26.88 -15.63
N SER A 383 0.85 -27.18 -16.27
CA SER A 383 0.96 -28.29 -17.23
C SER A 383 0.89 -29.67 -16.57
N ASN A 384 0.73 -29.74 -15.25
CA ASN A 384 0.59 -31.00 -14.54
C ASN A 384 -0.86 -31.50 -14.68
N PRO A 385 -1.11 -32.63 -15.36
CA PRO A 385 -2.48 -33.13 -15.54
C PRO A 385 -3.18 -33.48 -14.22
N ASN A 386 -2.44 -33.69 -13.13
CA ASN A 386 -3.00 -33.96 -11.80
C ASN A 386 -3.35 -32.70 -11.01
N ASP A 387 -2.95 -31.50 -11.48
CA ASP A 387 -3.26 -30.23 -10.83
C ASP A 387 -4.31 -29.46 -11.63
N VAL A 388 -5.56 -29.62 -11.22
CA VAL A 388 -6.72 -28.97 -11.85
C VAL A 388 -6.93 -27.53 -11.40
N ALA A 389 -6.06 -27.01 -10.53
CA ALA A 389 -6.28 -25.74 -9.88
C ALA A 389 -5.98 -24.57 -10.83
N ARG A 390 -6.92 -23.65 -10.90
CA ARG A 390 -6.82 -22.45 -11.76
C ARG A 390 -5.89 -21.41 -11.13
N ARG A 391 -5.30 -20.55 -11.96
CA ARG A 391 -4.26 -19.59 -11.57
C ARG A 391 -4.45 -18.24 -12.29
N PRO A 392 -4.02 -17.12 -11.64
CA PRO A 392 -4.00 -15.79 -12.24
C PRO A 392 -2.82 -15.59 -13.19
N VAL A 393 -2.83 -14.45 -13.90
CA VAL A 393 -1.77 -14.08 -14.85
C VAL A 393 -0.39 -13.91 -14.19
N LEU A 394 -0.35 -13.58 -12.90
CA LEU A 394 0.90 -13.53 -12.13
C LEU A 394 1.70 -14.84 -12.24
N ARG A 395 1.04 -16.01 -12.35
CA ARG A 395 1.71 -17.30 -12.54
C ARG A 395 2.52 -17.32 -13.83
N GLU A 396 1.93 -16.88 -14.94
CA GLU A 396 2.62 -16.87 -16.25
C GLU A 396 3.74 -15.85 -16.28
N LEU A 397 3.54 -14.68 -15.66
CA LEU A 397 4.58 -13.66 -15.54
C LEU A 397 5.82 -14.24 -14.83
N LEU A 398 5.63 -14.87 -13.67
CA LEU A 398 6.72 -15.47 -12.91
C LEU A 398 7.35 -16.67 -13.63
N ALA A 399 6.56 -17.49 -14.31
CA ALA A 399 7.07 -18.61 -15.11
C ALA A 399 7.97 -18.11 -16.24
N VAL A 400 7.51 -17.14 -17.04
CA VAL A 400 8.29 -16.57 -18.15
C VAL A 400 9.60 -15.97 -17.66
N PHE A 401 9.57 -15.22 -16.56
CA PHE A 401 10.75 -14.54 -16.05
C PHE A 401 11.76 -15.51 -15.44
N SER A 402 11.27 -16.61 -14.86
CA SER A 402 12.13 -17.67 -14.30
C SER A 402 12.70 -18.60 -15.38
N ASP A 403 11.94 -18.84 -16.46
CA ASP A 403 12.32 -19.75 -17.55
C ASP A 403 13.23 -19.05 -18.58
N THR A 404 12.90 -17.82 -18.99
CA THR A 404 13.51 -17.18 -20.18
C THR A 404 14.88 -16.56 -19.89
N ALA A 405 15.16 -16.19 -18.63
CA ALA A 405 16.44 -15.62 -18.24
C ALA A 405 17.26 -16.52 -17.28
N ALA A 406 16.83 -17.78 -17.12
CA ALA A 406 17.50 -18.79 -16.30
C ALA A 406 17.88 -18.29 -14.88
N ALA A 407 18.98 -18.81 -14.34
CA ALA A 407 19.47 -18.56 -12.97
C ALA A 407 20.00 -17.12 -12.73
N GLU A 408 19.86 -16.23 -13.72
CA GLU A 408 20.50 -14.91 -13.76
C GLU A 408 19.59 -13.77 -13.30
N LEU A 409 18.27 -13.99 -13.28
CA LEU A 409 17.30 -13.07 -12.70
C LEU A 409 16.94 -13.47 -11.27
N SER A 410 17.04 -12.52 -10.34
CA SER A 410 16.38 -12.61 -9.04
C SER A 410 15.04 -11.89 -9.11
N VAL A 411 13.94 -12.65 -9.08
CA VAL A 411 12.58 -12.09 -9.10
C VAL A 411 12.13 -11.75 -7.68
N ASN A 412 11.78 -10.49 -7.46
CA ASN A 412 11.43 -9.91 -6.17
C ASN A 412 10.02 -9.33 -6.27
N ILE A 413 9.07 -9.96 -5.56
CA ILE A 413 7.64 -9.63 -5.66
C ILE A 413 7.24 -8.74 -4.48
N THR A 414 6.68 -7.57 -4.74
CA THR A 414 6.12 -6.67 -3.72
C THR A 414 4.63 -6.43 -3.95
N GLY A 415 3.88 -6.25 -2.87
CA GLY A 415 2.47 -5.94 -2.90
C GLY A 415 1.85 -5.83 -1.50
N THR A 416 0.75 -5.09 -1.39
CA THR A 416 0.09 -4.80 -0.11
C THR A 416 -0.90 -5.90 0.33
N ALA A 417 -1.52 -6.58 -0.64
CA ALA A 417 -2.59 -7.57 -0.39
C ALA A 417 -2.20 -8.99 -0.82
N LEU A 418 -0.90 -9.28 -0.86
CA LEU A 418 -0.39 -10.58 -1.26
C LEU A 418 -0.44 -11.52 -0.07
N ASP A 419 -1.43 -12.41 -0.06
CA ASP A 419 -1.39 -13.57 0.82
C ASP A 419 -0.18 -14.43 0.45
N GLN A 420 0.71 -14.66 1.42
CA GLN A 420 1.89 -15.49 1.22
C GLN A 420 1.50 -16.87 0.71
N GLU A 421 0.44 -17.49 1.26
CA GLU A 421 0.07 -18.84 0.86
C GLU A 421 -0.40 -18.85 -0.60
N SER A 422 -1.16 -17.84 -1.01
CA SER A 422 -1.58 -17.64 -2.40
C SER A 422 -0.38 -17.40 -3.33
N VAL A 423 0.56 -16.53 -2.97
CA VAL A 423 1.77 -16.31 -3.78
C VAL A 423 2.62 -17.57 -3.81
N MET A 424 2.76 -18.28 -2.70
CA MET A 424 3.50 -19.56 -2.63
C MET A 424 2.85 -20.66 -3.47
N ARG A 425 1.51 -20.71 -3.52
CA ARG A 425 0.75 -21.62 -4.40
C ARG A 425 0.92 -21.27 -5.88
N ILE A 426 1.00 -19.97 -6.20
CA ILE A 426 1.32 -19.47 -7.56
C ILE A 426 2.77 -19.81 -7.92
N ALA A 427 3.68 -19.59 -6.97
CA ALA A 427 5.12 -19.79 -7.03
C ALA A 427 5.54 -21.26 -6.82
N SER A 428 4.73 -22.21 -7.30
CA SER A 428 4.98 -23.65 -7.17
C SER A 428 6.40 -24.04 -7.60
N SER A 429 6.89 -25.21 -7.17
CA SER A 429 8.26 -25.69 -7.47
C SER A 429 8.61 -25.78 -8.96
N ARG A 430 7.60 -25.74 -9.84
CA ARG A 430 7.78 -25.66 -11.30
C ARG A 430 8.04 -24.25 -11.83
N VAL A 431 7.61 -23.22 -11.11
CA VAL A 431 7.86 -21.81 -11.44
C VAL A 431 9.19 -21.37 -10.81
N PHE A 432 9.41 -21.68 -9.54
CA PHE A 432 10.70 -21.47 -8.89
C PHE A 432 11.34 -22.79 -8.50
N LYS A 433 12.57 -23.02 -8.95
CA LYS A 433 13.36 -24.21 -8.58
C LYS A 433 13.58 -24.33 -7.07
N LYS A 434 13.69 -23.19 -6.38
CA LYS A 434 13.79 -23.09 -4.91
C LYS A 434 12.62 -22.26 -4.37
N LYS A 435 12.17 -22.58 -3.16
CA LYS A 435 11.15 -21.80 -2.46
C LYS A 435 11.63 -20.34 -2.30
N PRO A 436 10.86 -19.33 -2.73
CA PRO A 436 11.26 -17.93 -2.57
C PRO A 436 11.34 -17.55 -1.09
N LYS A 437 12.27 -16.66 -0.77
CA LYS A 437 12.48 -16.15 0.59
C LYS A 437 11.45 -15.05 0.89
N SER A 438 10.68 -15.22 1.95
CA SER A 438 9.74 -14.20 2.40
C SER A 438 10.41 -13.19 3.34
N ILE A 439 10.20 -11.90 3.09
CA ILE A 439 10.74 -10.78 3.87
C ILE A 439 9.58 -9.92 4.33
N THR A 440 9.46 -9.74 5.65
CA THR A 440 8.35 -9.01 6.27
C THR A 440 8.74 -7.70 6.89
N HIS A 441 10.03 -7.53 7.20
CA HIS A 441 10.52 -6.39 7.95
C HIS A 441 11.16 -5.34 7.05
N PHE A 442 10.54 -4.15 6.99
CA PHE A 442 11.02 -2.99 6.26
C PHE A 442 11.32 -1.81 7.19
N GLY A 443 11.27 -2.03 8.52
CA GLY A 443 11.35 -0.99 9.55
C GLY A 443 10.07 -0.16 9.67
N ALA A 444 10.04 0.72 10.66
CA ALA A 444 8.95 1.63 10.99
C ALA A 444 9.46 2.69 11.98
N PHE A 445 8.74 3.79 12.13
CA PHE A 445 8.91 4.75 13.21
C PHE A 445 8.34 4.18 14.52
N ASN A 446 9.07 3.23 15.11
CA ASN A 446 8.76 2.66 16.42
C ASN A 446 9.32 3.53 17.55
N GLU A 447 10.49 4.12 17.32
CA GLU A 447 11.20 4.99 18.25
C GLU A 447 10.99 6.46 17.89
N ALA A 448 10.56 7.26 18.87
CA ALA A 448 10.28 8.68 18.66
C ALA A 448 11.51 9.42 18.10
N GLN A 449 12.71 9.08 18.60
CA GLN A 449 13.94 9.76 18.16
C GLN A 449 14.25 9.53 16.68
N GLU A 450 13.98 8.35 16.13
CA GLU A 450 14.18 8.05 14.71
C GLU A 450 13.22 8.86 13.84
N GLN A 451 11.96 8.96 14.26
CA GLN A 451 10.93 9.76 13.60
C GLN A 451 11.26 11.25 13.61
N ILE A 452 11.72 11.76 14.76
CA ILE A 452 12.16 13.14 14.92
C ILE A 452 13.39 13.43 14.04
N ASN A 453 14.36 12.52 14.00
CA ASN A 453 15.53 12.64 13.15
C ASN A 453 15.16 12.67 11.66
N TYR A 454 14.13 11.92 11.27
CA TYR A 454 13.56 12.01 9.93
C TYR A 454 12.96 13.40 9.66
N MET A 455 12.08 13.89 10.54
CA MET A 455 11.43 15.20 10.37
C MET A 455 12.43 16.35 10.31
N LYS A 456 13.46 16.33 11.16
CA LYS A 456 14.49 17.38 11.24
C LYS A 456 15.28 17.57 9.94
N GLN A 457 15.33 16.57 9.05
CA GLN A 457 15.97 16.71 7.74
C GLN A 457 15.27 17.71 6.82
N PHE A 458 14.01 18.03 7.13
CA PHE A 458 13.15 18.89 6.33
C PHE A 458 12.86 20.23 6.99
N LEU A 459 13.49 20.53 8.13
CA LEU A 459 13.23 21.73 8.92
C LEU A 459 14.50 22.58 9.08
N PRO A 460 14.41 23.92 8.95
CA PRO A 460 15.48 24.80 9.39
C PRO A 460 15.76 24.58 10.88
N LEU A 461 17.03 24.65 11.29
CA LEU A 461 17.42 24.49 12.71
C LEU A 461 16.68 25.47 13.63
N GLN A 462 16.43 26.68 13.15
CA GLN A 462 15.71 27.72 13.89
C GLN A 462 14.28 27.29 14.18
N ILE A 463 13.58 26.69 13.20
CA ILE A 463 12.22 26.16 13.36
C ILE A 463 12.24 24.93 14.26
N ALA A 464 13.12 23.98 13.96
CA ALA A 464 13.20 22.73 14.71
C ALA A 464 13.44 22.97 16.21
N ASN A 465 14.14 24.03 16.59
CA ASN A 465 14.42 24.38 17.99
C ASN A 465 13.32 25.23 18.66
N GLN A 466 12.27 25.64 17.95
CA GLN A 466 11.15 26.36 18.58
C GLN A 466 10.37 25.43 19.51
N LYS A 467 9.88 25.98 20.63
CA LYS A 467 9.06 25.23 21.60
C LYS A 467 7.85 24.57 20.94
N THR A 468 7.16 25.28 20.04
CA THR A 468 6.01 24.74 19.30
C THR A 468 6.36 23.49 18.48
N PHE A 469 7.55 23.45 17.86
CA PHE A 469 8.01 22.29 17.10
C PHE A 469 8.50 21.14 17.98
N GLN A 470 9.04 21.43 19.17
CA GLN A 470 9.36 20.39 20.15
C GLN A 470 8.08 19.66 20.60
N VAL A 471 7.02 20.42 20.91
CA VAL A 471 5.71 19.83 21.21
C VAL A 471 5.17 19.08 19.99
N LEU A 472 5.30 19.64 18.78
CA LEU A 472 4.86 18.96 17.56
C LEU A 472 5.55 17.60 17.37
N PHE A 473 6.84 17.51 17.65
CA PHE A 473 7.59 16.26 17.56
C PHE A 473 7.05 15.19 18.50
N GLU A 474 6.67 15.55 19.73
CA GLU A 474 6.02 14.64 20.67
C GLU A 474 4.66 14.19 20.15
N ARG A 475 3.86 15.12 19.64
CA ARG A 475 2.53 14.84 19.07
C ARG A 475 2.62 13.92 17.85
N VAL A 476 3.51 14.20 16.90
CA VAL A 476 3.74 13.35 15.72
C VAL A 476 4.25 11.97 16.12
N SER A 477 5.18 11.90 17.09
CA SER A 477 5.69 10.64 17.62
C SER A 477 4.64 9.80 18.34
N TYR A 478 3.59 10.44 18.85
CA TYR A 478 2.44 9.78 19.42
C TYR A 478 1.46 9.34 18.32
N TRP A 479 0.88 10.28 17.58
CA TRP A 479 -0.24 10.00 16.66
C TRP A 479 0.15 9.29 15.37
N LEU A 480 1.34 9.57 14.83
CA LEU A 480 1.79 9.05 13.53
C LEU A 480 2.84 7.94 13.66
N LYS A 481 2.97 7.37 14.86
CA LYS A 481 3.82 6.21 15.15
C LYS A 481 3.49 5.04 14.22
N GLY A 482 4.53 4.33 13.77
CA GLY A 482 4.37 3.13 12.94
C GLY A 482 4.95 3.29 11.55
N ARG A 483 4.22 2.89 10.51
CA ARG A 483 4.69 2.90 9.13
C ARG A 483 5.13 4.30 8.67
N TYR A 484 6.19 4.33 7.85
CA TYR A 484 6.80 5.60 7.41
C TYR A 484 5.83 6.54 6.69
N ARG A 485 4.87 5.99 5.92
CA ARG A 485 3.94 6.79 5.10
C ARG A 485 3.17 7.83 5.91
N PHE A 486 2.75 7.54 7.15
CA PHE A 486 1.97 8.50 7.94
C PHE A 486 2.78 9.79 8.20
N THR A 487 4.02 9.64 8.67
CA THR A 487 4.90 10.79 8.92
C THR A 487 5.32 11.46 7.62
N ALA A 488 5.67 10.69 6.59
CA ALA A 488 6.08 11.26 5.30
C ALA A 488 4.96 12.08 4.63
N ALA A 489 3.71 11.60 4.67
CA ALA A 489 2.55 12.31 4.14
C ALA A 489 2.22 13.57 4.95
N TYR A 490 2.32 13.51 6.28
CA TYR A 490 2.20 14.70 7.11
C TYR A 490 3.28 15.73 6.78
N MET A 491 4.54 15.28 6.63
CA MET A 491 5.65 16.17 6.25
C MET A 491 5.43 16.79 4.86
N GLN A 492 4.90 16.07 3.89
CA GLN A 492 4.54 16.62 2.58
C GLN A 492 3.55 17.79 2.72
N ASN A 493 2.49 17.65 3.54
CA ASN A 493 1.54 18.73 3.83
C ASN A 493 2.19 19.92 4.52
N LEU A 494 3.07 19.65 5.48
CA LEU A 494 3.78 20.69 6.23
C LEU A 494 4.77 21.48 5.34
N LEU A 495 5.40 20.82 4.37
CA LEU A 495 6.30 21.45 3.41
C LEU A 495 5.56 22.38 2.44
N VAL A 496 4.42 21.93 1.91
CA VAL A 496 3.59 22.73 0.99
C VAL A 496 3.08 24.01 1.64
N THR A 497 2.81 23.97 2.95
CA THR A 497 2.34 25.13 3.73
C THR A 497 3.46 25.97 4.33
N GLY A 498 4.73 25.65 4.04
CA GLY A 498 5.87 26.39 4.58
C GLY A 498 5.95 26.37 6.10
N PHE A 499 5.60 25.23 6.71
CA PHE A 499 5.59 25.01 8.15
C PHE A 499 4.55 25.82 8.93
N GLN A 500 3.60 26.45 8.24
CA GLN A 500 2.52 27.20 8.88
C GLN A 500 1.54 26.26 9.58
N ARG A 501 1.16 26.64 10.80
CA ARG A 501 0.05 26.04 11.56
C ARG A 501 0.22 24.53 11.73
N PRO A 502 1.40 24.09 12.21
CA PRO A 502 1.77 22.69 12.24
C PRO A 502 0.79 21.84 13.05
N HIS A 503 0.21 22.40 14.11
CA HIS A 503 -0.68 21.68 15.02
C HIS A 503 -2.08 21.53 14.45
N LYS A 504 -2.65 22.59 13.85
CA LYS A 504 -3.90 22.51 13.08
C LYS A 504 -3.77 21.54 11.90
N MET A 505 -2.64 21.59 11.19
CA MET A 505 -2.38 20.65 10.10
C MET A 505 -2.33 19.20 10.59
N LEU A 506 -1.72 18.94 11.76
CA LEU A 506 -1.70 17.59 12.34
C LEU A 506 -3.11 17.12 12.72
N ASN A 507 -3.91 17.98 13.37
CA ASN A 507 -5.30 17.65 13.73
C ASN A 507 -6.13 17.34 12.49
N ALA A 508 -6.06 18.20 11.47
CA ALA A 508 -6.76 18.00 10.21
C ALA A 508 -6.29 16.71 9.51
N PHE A 509 -4.98 16.44 9.50
CA PHE A 509 -4.42 15.22 8.90
C PHE A 509 -4.94 13.95 9.58
N ILE A 510 -5.01 13.94 10.91
CA ILE A 510 -5.55 12.81 11.69
C ILE A 510 -7.04 12.65 11.43
N SER A 511 -7.80 13.75 11.48
CA SER A 511 -9.24 13.75 11.18
C SER A 511 -9.50 13.16 9.80
N VAL A 512 -8.93 13.74 8.74
CA VAL A 512 -9.11 13.25 7.36
C VAL A 512 -8.68 11.79 7.19
N SER A 513 -7.54 11.39 7.78
CA SER A 513 -7.04 10.01 7.67
C SER A 513 -7.89 8.97 8.42
N THR A 514 -8.75 9.41 9.33
CA THR A 514 -9.64 8.54 10.12
C THR A 514 -11.11 8.67 9.70
N GLN A 515 -11.42 9.51 8.71
CA GLN A 515 -12.76 9.61 8.14
C GLN A 515 -13.19 8.29 7.51
N VAL A 516 -14.48 8.02 7.64
CA VAL A 516 -15.10 6.80 7.15
C VAL A 516 -16.28 7.15 6.27
N GLU A 517 -16.28 6.62 5.05
CA GLU A 517 -17.45 6.69 4.18
C GLU A 517 -18.45 5.58 4.52
N PHE A 518 -19.74 5.92 4.59
CA PHE A 518 -20.80 4.96 4.85
C PHE A 518 -22.10 5.34 4.17
N GLN A 519 -22.93 4.35 3.86
CA GLN A 519 -24.25 4.57 3.29
C GLN A 519 -25.32 4.58 4.38
N ARG A 520 -26.19 5.59 4.36
CA ARG A 520 -27.37 5.68 5.21
C ARG A 520 -28.53 6.20 4.37
N ASP A 521 -29.66 5.50 4.41
CA ASP A 521 -30.87 5.86 3.66
C ASP A 521 -30.66 6.03 2.13
N GLY A 522 -29.65 5.35 1.57
CA GLY A 522 -29.29 5.42 0.16
C GLY A 522 -28.33 6.55 -0.21
N GLU A 523 -27.94 7.41 0.74
CA GLU A 523 -26.97 8.49 0.55
C GLU A 523 -25.59 8.13 1.13
N LEU A 524 -24.53 8.63 0.48
CA LEU A 524 -23.16 8.46 0.93
C LEU A 524 -22.82 9.59 1.91
N HIS A 525 -22.49 9.21 3.14
CA HIS A 525 -22.05 10.12 4.20
C HIS A 525 -20.58 9.85 4.55
N ARG A 526 -19.93 10.86 5.15
CA ARG A 526 -18.60 10.74 5.74
C ARG A 526 -18.67 11.02 7.24
N SER A 527 -18.00 10.22 8.05
CA SER A 527 -17.80 10.56 9.46
C SER A 527 -16.93 11.83 9.56
N PRO A 528 -17.03 12.60 10.65
CA PRO A 528 -16.15 13.76 10.85
C PRO A 528 -14.67 13.36 11.02
N GLY A 529 -14.40 12.10 11.34
CA GLY A 529 -13.08 11.60 11.69
C GLY A 529 -12.68 12.03 13.11
N PHE A 530 -11.60 11.43 13.61
CA PHE A 530 -11.10 11.67 14.95
C PHE A 530 -10.40 13.04 15.05
N CYS A 531 -10.82 13.87 15.99
CA CYS A 531 -10.17 15.15 16.29
C CYS A 531 -9.33 15.04 17.58
N PRO A 532 -7.99 15.16 17.51
CA PRO A 532 -7.14 15.19 18.70
C PRO A 532 -7.44 16.39 19.60
N SER A 533 -7.55 16.14 20.91
CA SER A 533 -7.75 17.16 21.95
C SER A 533 -6.54 17.28 22.90
N ASP A 534 -5.36 16.85 22.46
CA ASP A 534 -4.14 16.79 23.27
C ASP A 534 -3.39 18.12 23.36
N TYR A 535 -3.77 19.12 22.56
CA TYR A 535 -3.15 20.44 22.46
C TYR A 535 -4.12 21.51 21.91
N GLU A 536 -5.38 21.47 22.37
CA GLU A 536 -6.49 22.22 21.75
C GLU A 536 -6.39 23.74 21.91
N GLU A 537 -6.05 24.25 23.09
CA GLU A 537 -5.95 25.70 23.35
C GLU A 537 -4.94 26.39 22.43
N GLU A 538 -3.77 25.78 22.22
CA GLU A 538 -2.76 26.33 21.32
C GLU A 538 -3.06 26.08 19.85
N VAL A 539 -3.74 24.97 19.51
CA VAL A 539 -4.26 24.74 18.16
C VAL A 539 -5.25 25.86 17.79
N GLU A 540 -6.15 26.26 18.70
CA GLU A 540 -7.13 27.32 18.46
C GLU A 540 -6.48 28.68 18.18
N GLN A 541 -5.30 28.94 18.77
CA GLN A 541 -4.54 30.17 18.57
C GLN A 541 -3.89 30.27 17.18
N GLU A 542 -3.72 29.16 16.46
CA GLU A 542 -3.20 29.19 15.09
C GLU A 542 -4.27 29.77 14.14
N GLU A 543 -4.04 30.86 13.42
CA GLU A 543 -5.09 31.47 12.58
C GLU A 543 -5.41 30.69 11.27
N GLY A 544 -6.67 30.66 10.84
CA GLY A 544 -7.09 30.07 9.56
C GLY A 544 -7.28 28.54 9.53
N GLU A 545 -7.66 28.01 8.37
CA GLU A 545 -7.98 26.58 8.16
C GLU A 545 -6.81 25.78 7.58
N ALA A 546 -6.72 24.51 7.95
CA ALA A 546 -5.76 23.55 7.39
C ALA A 546 -6.52 22.47 6.60
N ALA A 547 -6.13 22.28 5.34
CA ALA A 547 -6.72 21.26 4.46
C ALA A 547 -5.58 20.34 3.98
N PRO A 548 -5.36 19.19 4.63
CA PRO A 548 -4.35 18.24 4.20
C PRO A 548 -4.83 17.51 2.93
N ALA A 549 -3.86 17.06 2.13
CA ALA A 549 -4.13 16.06 1.10
C ALA A 549 -4.63 14.75 1.75
N GLU A 550 -5.63 14.14 1.13
CA GLU A 550 -6.23 12.89 1.60
C GLU A 550 -5.20 11.74 1.52
N LEU A 551 -5.07 10.99 2.62
CA LEU A 551 -4.29 9.76 2.62
C LEU A 551 -5.14 8.64 1.99
N MET A 552 -4.50 7.68 1.31
CA MET A 552 -5.20 6.48 0.84
C MET A 552 -6.01 5.82 1.98
N PRO A 553 -7.33 5.62 1.80
CA PRO A 553 -8.20 5.17 2.87
C PRO A 553 -7.88 3.73 3.28
N PHE A 554 -8.19 3.41 4.53
CA PHE A 554 -8.10 2.03 5.01
C PHE A 554 -9.13 1.13 4.31
N GLY A 555 -8.81 -0.15 4.18
CA GLY A 555 -9.63 -1.12 3.46
C GLY A 555 -10.86 -1.60 4.22
N PHE A 556 -11.75 -0.68 4.61
CA PHE A 556 -12.96 -0.97 5.38
C PHE A 556 -13.93 -1.94 4.67
N ASP A 557 -14.08 -1.80 3.35
CA ASP A 557 -14.90 -2.72 2.54
C ASP A 557 -14.40 -4.17 2.63
N LYS A 558 -13.07 -4.34 2.62
CA LYS A 558 -12.45 -5.65 2.76
C LYS A 558 -12.73 -6.19 4.16
N LEU A 559 -12.55 -5.38 5.19
CA LEU A 559 -12.81 -5.78 6.58
C LEU A 559 -14.26 -6.21 6.80
N GLN A 560 -15.23 -5.51 6.21
CA GLN A 560 -16.66 -5.82 6.31
C GLN A 560 -17.01 -7.22 5.79
N ASN A 561 -16.30 -7.70 4.77
CA ASN A 561 -16.56 -9.01 4.16
C ASN A 561 -16.12 -10.20 5.03
N TYR A 562 -15.44 -9.96 6.16
CA TYR A 562 -14.98 -11.00 7.06
C TYR A 562 -15.47 -10.75 8.49
N PRO A 563 -16.67 -11.25 8.88
CA PRO A 563 -17.24 -11.03 10.22
C PRO A 563 -16.27 -11.40 11.36
N SER A 564 -15.43 -12.37 11.09
CA SER A 564 -14.45 -12.92 12.01
C SER A 564 -13.22 -12.01 12.20
N LEU A 565 -12.91 -11.14 11.23
CA LEU A 565 -11.92 -10.05 11.36
C LEU A 565 -12.52 -8.82 12.03
N VAL A 566 -13.81 -8.54 11.79
CA VAL A 566 -14.52 -7.46 12.49
C VAL A 566 -14.45 -7.66 14.00
N GLN A 567 -14.57 -8.91 14.46
CA GLN A 567 -14.43 -9.22 15.88
C GLN A 567 -13.03 -8.90 16.43
N VAL A 568 -11.97 -9.26 15.70
CA VAL A 568 -10.58 -8.92 16.10
C VAL A 568 -10.39 -7.40 16.09
N ALA A 569 -10.93 -6.70 15.09
CA ALA A 569 -10.88 -5.24 15.02
C ALA A 569 -11.58 -4.58 16.22
N ARG A 570 -12.73 -5.10 16.67
CA ARG A 570 -13.42 -4.64 17.89
C ARG A 570 -12.56 -4.81 19.13
N GLU A 571 -11.94 -5.98 19.29
CA GLU A 571 -11.07 -6.26 20.43
C GLU A 571 -9.87 -5.31 20.46
N CYS A 572 -9.20 -5.12 19.33
CA CYS A 572 -8.10 -4.15 19.21
C CYS A 572 -8.55 -2.71 19.48
N ALA A 573 -9.66 -2.28 18.89
CA ALA A 573 -10.22 -0.95 19.08
C ALA A 573 -10.62 -0.69 20.54
N ALA A 574 -11.29 -1.65 21.18
CA ALA A 574 -11.70 -1.56 22.57
C ALA A 574 -10.50 -1.50 23.52
N GLN A 575 -9.51 -2.38 23.33
CA GLN A 575 -8.29 -2.37 24.15
C GLN A 575 -7.50 -1.07 23.99
N TYR A 576 -7.35 -0.59 22.75
CA TYR A 576 -6.66 0.66 22.48
C TYR A 576 -7.40 1.85 23.12
N TRP A 577 -8.71 1.95 22.94
CA TRP A 577 -9.49 3.04 23.51
C TRP A 577 -9.46 3.06 25.04
N MET A 578 -9.68 1.90 25.68
CA MET A 578 -9.78 1.82 27.13
C MET A 578 -8.44 1.98 27.83
N ARG A 579 -7.40 1.31 27.32
CA ARG A 579 -6.14 1.21 28.04
C ARG A 579 -5.03 2.04 27.41
N ALA A 580 -5.28 2.72 26.29
CA ALA A 580 -4.22 3.18 25.37
C ALA A 580 -3.17 2.08 25.11
N SER A 581 -3.58 0.82 25.30
CA SER A 581 -2.69 -0.31 25.27
C SER A 581 -2.59 -0.74 23.84
N ILE A 582 -1.41 -0.55 23.31
CA ILE A 582 -1.00 -1.08 22.04
C ILE A 582 -0.60 -2.53 22.33
N ASN A 583 -1.55 -3.47 22.33
CA ASN A 583 -1.21 -4.87 22.55
C ASN A 583 -0.63 -5.44 21.26
N PRO A 584 0.69 -5.71 21.19
CA PRO A 584 1.31 -6.03 19.92
C PRO A 584 1.17 -7.53 19.60
N GLN A 585 0.55 -8.36 20.44
CA GLN A 585 0.18 -9.71 20.04
C GLN A 585 -1.32 -9.75 19.90
N VAL A 586 -1.80 -10.01 18.69
CA VAL A 586 -2.84 -10.98 18.40
C VAL A 586 -3.40 -10.62 17.04
N ALA A 587 -2.98 -11.41 16.07
CA ALA A 587 -3.89 -11.74 15.00
C ALA A 587 -3.69 -13.21 14.62
N GLY A 588 -3.51 -14.11 15.61
CA GLY A 588 -3.42 -15.56 15.45
C GLY A 588 -3.05 -16.04 14.04
N THR A 589 -3.97 -16.75 13.38
CA THR A 589 -3.88 -17.13 11.96
C THR A 589 -4.48 -16.09 10.99
N ARG A 590 -5.06 -14.99 11.48
CA ARG A 590 -5.87 -14.00 10.73
C ARG A 590 -5.20 -12.64 10.52
N GLY A 591 -3.96 -12.50 10.94
CA GLY A 591 -3.19 -11.27 10.83
C GLY A 591 -2.88 -10.86 9.41
N PRO A 592 -2.58 -11.78 8.47
CA PRO A 592 -2.35 -11.41 7.08
C PRO A 592 -3.53 -10.63 6.47
N GLU A 593 -4.77 -10.96 6.82
CA GLU A 593 -5.95 -10.26 6.31
C GLU A 593 -6.09 -8.85 6.88
N LEU A 594 -5.76 -8.62 8.16
CA LEU A 594 -5.72 -7.27 8.73
C LEU A 594 -4.60 -6.41 8.12
N ILE A 595 -3.47 -7.03 7.76
CA ILE A 595 -2.39 -6.37 7.01
C ILE A 595 -2.91 -5.91 5.64
N ASN A 596 -3.64 -6.80 4.94
CA ASN A 596 -4.23 -6.51 3.62
C ASN A 596 -5.32 -5.43 3.65
N CYS A 597 -5.99 -5.26 4.80
CA CYS A 597 -6.93 -4.18 5.05
C CYS A 597 -6.25 -2.87 5.47
N GLY A 598 -4.95 -2.89 5.76
CA GLY A 598 -4.20 -1.72 6.17
C GLY A 598 -4.22 -1.43 7.66
N PHE A 599 -4.74 -2.32 8.52
CA PHE A 599 -4.85 -2.08 9.97
C PHE A 599 -3.74 -2.71 10.80
N ALA A 600 -3.09 -3.73 10.26
CA ALA A 600 -1.97 -4.41 10.91
C ALA A 600 -0.68 -4.28 10.09
N ARG A 601 0.44 -4.63 10.72
CA ARG A 601 1.76 -4.74 10.07
C ARG A 601 2.56 -5.90 10.66
N TYR A 602 3.59 -6.32 9.96
CA TYR A 602 4.62 -7.18 10.57
C TYR A 602 5.58 -6.33 11.40
N ALA A 603 5.78 -6.70 12.67
CA ALA A 603 6.79 -6.15 13.55
C ALA A 603 8.09 -6.96 13.51
N GLU A 604 9.17 -6.33 13.97
CA GLU A 604 10.50 -6.94 14.04
C GLU A 604 10.53 -8.03 15.11
N ASN A 605 10.98 -9.22 14.73
CA ASN A 605 11.34 -10.29 15.65
C ASN A 605 12.80 -10.71 15.38
N ASP A 606 13.58 -10.93 16.44
CA ASP A 606 15.03 -11.22 16.40
C ASP A 606 15.42 -12.40 15.50
N SER A 607 14.49 -13.31 15.21
CA SER A 607 14.78 -14.55 14.48
C SER A 607 14.76 -14.43 12.96
N GLY A 608 14.25 -13.34 12.38
CA GLY A 608 14.18 -13.12 10.92
C GLY A 608 13.41 -14.19 10.12
N LYS A 609 12.78 -15.16 10.80
CA LYS A 609 11.98 -16.23 10.22
C LYS A 609 10.50 -15.85 10.24
N LEU A 610 9.82 -16.16 9.15
CA LEU A 610 8.42 -15.76 8.96
C LEU A 610 7.44 -16.50 9.89
N GLU A 611 7.72 -17.76 10.20
CA GLU A 611 6.95 -18.57 11.15
C GLU A 611 6.90 -17.95 12.55
N ASN A 612 7.84 -17.03 12.82
CA ASN A 612 7.93 -16.26 14.04
C ASN A 612 7.75 -14.75 13.77
N SER A 613 7.19 -14.29 12.65
CA SER A 613 6.97 -12.84 12.45
C SER A 613 5.72 -12.40 13.21
N ARG A 614 5.88 -11.48 14.16
CA ARG A 614 4.77 -10.96 14.97
C ARG A 614 3.94 -9.99 14.14
N ILE A 615 2.63 -10.21 14.07
CA ILE A 615 1.68 -9.28 13.46
C ILE A 615 1.10 -8.41 14.55
N THR A 616 1.12 -7.09 14.35
CA THR A 616 0.75 -6.09 15.34
C THR A 616 -0.31 -5.14 14.78
N VAL A 617 -1.30 -4.80 15.61
CA VAL A 617 -2.25 -3.71 15.39
C VAL A 617 -1.92 -2.65 16.43
N ASP A 618 -0.96 -1.80 16.09
CA ASP A 618 -0.20 -1.05 17.09
C ASP A 618 0.03 0.43 16.69
N GLU A 619 -0.60 0.84 15.60
CA GLU A 619 -0.49 2.18 15.03
C GLU A 619 -1.73 2.99 15.42
N PRO A 620 -1.58 4.11 16.14
CA PRO A 620 -2.70 4.94 16.59
C PRO A 620 -3.66 5.33 15.48
N LEU A 621 -3.14 5.81 14.36
CA LEU A 621 -3.99 6.23 13.24
C LEU A 621 -4.87 5.10 12.68
N SER A 622 -4.30 3.89 12.56
CA SER A 622 -5.03 2.69 12.13
C SER A 622 -6.12 2.30 13.12
N LEU A 623 -5.85 2.39 14.43
CA LEU A 623 -6.80 2.06 15.50
C LEU A 623 -7.92 3.09 15.63
N LEU A 624 -7.60 4.38 15.50
CA LEU A 624 -8.60 5.45 15.50
C LEU A 624 -9.54 5.32 14.31
N ALA A 625 -9.01 5.03 13.12
CA ALA A 625 -9.82 4.78 11.93
C ALA A 625 -10.76 3.57 12.12
N LEU A 626 -10.29 2.50 12.79
CA LEU A 626 -11.15 1.37 13.17
C LEU A 626 -12.27 1.79 14.13
N ILE A 627 -11.96 2.63 15.12
CA ILE A 627 -12.95 3.11 16.11
C ILE A 627 -14.03 3.93 15.43
N GLU A 628 -13.65 4.88 14.58
CA GLU A 628 -14.59 5.69 13.79
C GLU A 628 -15.50 4.81 12.93
N TRP A 629 -14.93 3.81 12.25
CA TRP A 629 -15.71 2.91 11.40
C TRP A 629 -16.69 2.03 12.20
N LEU A 630 -16.24 1.57 13.36
CA LEU A 630 -17.06 0.80 14.29
C LEU A 630 -18.20 1.64 14.88
N GLN A 631 -17.95 2.90 15.23
CA GLN A 631 -18.96 3.82 15.75
C GLN A 631 -20.07 4.13 14.75
N VAL A 632 -19.72 4.28 13.47
CA VAL A 632 -20.70 4.50 12.39
C VAL A 632 -21.62 3.28 12.20
N ARG A 633 -21.10 2.07 12.43
CA ARG A 633 -21.82 0.82 12.18
C ARG A 633 -22.65 0.33 13.36
N GLU A 634 -22.20 0.60 14.58
CA GLU A 634 -22.83 0.09 15.80
C GLU A 634 -23.72 1.15 16.44
N ARG A 635 -24.86 0.76 17.03
CA ARG A 635 -25.88 1.74 17.44
C ARG A 635 -25.43 2.54 18.66
N SER A 636 -24.50 2.02 19.44
CA SER A 636 -23.88 2.76 20.53
C SER A 636 -22.45 2.31 20.79
N PHE A 637 -21.65 3.24 21.29
CA PHE A 637 -20.30 2.97 21.76
C PHE A 637 -20.30 1.87 22.84
N ALA A 638 -21.31 1.82 23.71
CA ALA A 638 -21.48 0.76 24.70
C ALA A 638 -21.67 -0.65 24.11
N GLU A 639 -22.30 -0.78 22.93
CA GLU A 639 -22.43 -2.07 22.24
C GLU A 639 -21.07 -2.60 21.77
N LEU A 640 -20.19 -1.72 21.28
CA LEU A 640 -18.83 -2.08 20.87
C LEU A 640 -18.05 -2.74 22.00
N PHE A 641 -18.09 -2.15 23.20
CA PHE A 641 -17.37 -2.68 24.36
C PHE A 641 -18.02 -3.94 24.93
N ARG A 642 -19.35 -4.01 24.99
CA ARG A 642 -20.02 -5.24 25.44
C ARG A 642 -19.64 -6.43 24.56
N LEU A 643 -19.54 -6.24 23.25
CA LEU A 643 -19.15 -7.29 22.31
C LEU A 643 -17.65 -7.62 22.34
N GLY A 644 -16.79 -6.64 22.60
CA GLY A 644 -15.35 -6.85 22.80
C GLY A 644 -15.03 -7.55 24.13
N ALA A 645 -15.61 -7.07 25.22
CA ALA A 645 -15.39 -7.59 26.57
C ALA A 645 -16.04 -8.97 26.82
N ALA A 646 -17.18 -9.27 26.18
CA ALA A 646 -17.83 -10.58 26.31
C ALA A 646 -17.07 -11.71 25.61
N ASN A 647 -16.25 -11.38 24.61
CA ASN A 647 -15.52 -12.34 23.78
C ASN A 647 -14.01 -12.35 24.05
N GLY A 648 -13.48 -11.35 24.75
CA GLY A 648 -12.11 -11.30 25.22
C GLY A 648 -11.80 -12.59 25.98
N SER A 649 -10.91 -13.40 25.40
CA SER A 649 -10.35 -14.56 26.06
C SER A 649 -9.90 -14.18 27.46
N THR A 650 -10.06 -15.11 28.39
CA THR A 650 -9.33 -15.15 29.66
C THR A 650 -7.84 -14.96 29.38
N ASP A 651 -7.38 -13.71 29.32
CA ASP A 651 -5.98 -13.43 29.09
C ASP A 651 -5.17 -14.00 30.26
N ALA A 652 -3.94 -14.40 29.98
CA ALA A 652 -2.96 -14.83 30.98
C ALA A 652 -2.77 -13.77 32.10
N ASP A 653 -3.10 -12.51 31.80
CA ASP A 653 -3.11 -11.38 32.71
C ASP A 653 -4.43 -11.19 33.46
N GLY A 654 -5.41 -12.11 33.35
CA GLY A 654 -6.69 -12.24 34.06
C GLY A 654 -7.46 -10.97 34.48
N SER A 655 -7.50 -9.95 33.63
CA SER A 655 -8.56 -8.92 33.73
C SER A 655 -9.90 -9.60 33.47
N ASN A 656 -10.91 -9.28 34.26
CA ASN A 656 -12.18 -10.01 34.20
C ASN A 656 -13.17 -9.38 33.21
N GLY A 657 -12.92 -8.16 32.73
CA GLY A 657 -13.79 -7.43 31.79
C GLY A 657 -14.71 -6.35 32.42
N PRO A 658 -15.38 -6.59 33.56
CA PRO A 658 -16.26 -5.62 34.23
C PRO A 658 -15.60 -4.28 34.56
N GLU A 659 -14.31 -4.26 34.88
CA GLU A 659 -13.56 -3.04 35.15
C GLU A 659 -13.50 -2.11 33.92
N GLU A 660 -13.42 -2.66 32.70
CA GLU A 660 -13.44 -1.87 31.47
C GLU A 660 -14.85 -1.34 31.18
N GLU A 661 -15.88 -2.18 31.40
CA GLU A 661 -17.26 -1.77 31.24
C GLU A 661 -17.63 -0.63 32.20
N LEU A 662 -17.19 -0.72 33.47
CA LEU A 662 -17.36 0.35 34.45
C LEU A 662 -16.61 1.62 34.05
N ALA A 663 -15.36 1.52 33.60
CA ALA A 663 -14.61 2.67 33.14
C ALA A 663 -15.32 3.42 32.00
N LEU A 664 -15.97 2.69 31.10
CA LEU A 664 -16.79 3.27 30.04
C LEU A 664 -18.02 3.99 30.60
N TYR A 665 -18.82 3.33 31.44
CA TYR A 665 -20.02 3.96 32.01
C TYR A 665 -19.69 5.19 32.84
N LEU A 666 -18.59 5.15 33.60
CA LEU A 666 -18.10 6.29 34.36
C LEU A 666 -17.71 7.43 33.43
N SER A 667 -17.03 7.14 32.32
CA SER A 667 -16.65 8.17 31.34
C SER A 667 -17.90 8.88 30.77
N VAL A 668 -18.94 8.12 30.40
CA VAL A 668 -20.22 8.69 29.92
C VAL A 668 -20.94 9.48 31.01
N ALA A 669 -20.99 8.96 32.24
CA ALA A 669 -21.69 9.61 33.34
C ALA A 669 -21.04 10.95 33.73
N PHE A 670 -19.71 11.02 33.71
CA PHE A 670 -18.98 12.24 34.04
C PHE A 670 -18.89 13.24 32.88
N GLU A 671 -19.01 12.79 31.63
CA GLU A 671 -19.18 13.69 30.48
C GLU A 671 -20.52 14.44 30.56
N ALA A 672 -21.59 13.77 31.00
CA ALA A 672 -22.90 14.37 31.24
C ALA A 672 -22.97 15.27 32.50
N GLN A 673 -21.86 15.44 33.24
CA GLN A 673 -21.75 16.22 34.48
C GLN A 673 -22.84 15.85 35.52
N ILE A 674 -23.10 14.56 35.67
CA ILE A 674 -24.12 14.05 36.60
C ILE A 674 -23.63 14.26 38.06
N PRO A 675 -24.53 14.62 39.02
CA PRO A 675 -24.20 14.66 40.44
C PRO A 675 -23.66 13.33 40.97
N LEU A 676 -22.65 13.37 41.85
CA LEU A 676 -22.02 12.16 42.36
C LEU A 676 -22.98 11.23 43.11
N MET A 677 -24.00 11.77 43.77
CA MET A 677 -25.04 11.01 44.48
C MET A 677 -25.96 10.21 43.55
N ASP A 678 -26.05 10.59 42.28
CA ASP A 678 -26.86 9.86 41.29
C ASP A 678 -26.06 8.71 40.66
N ILE A 679 -24.74 8.71 40.84
CA ILE A 679 -23.80 7.67 40.36
C ILE A 679 -23.42 6.72 41.50
N PHE A 680 -23.16 7.27 42.69
CA PHE A 680 -22.64 6.54 43.84
C PHE A 680 -23.62 6.54 45.01
N HIS A 681 -23.85 5.35 45.58
CA HIS A 681 -24.49 5.23 46.87
C HIS A 681 -23.44 5.38 47.98
N PHE A 682 -23.65 6.39 48.84
CA PHE A 682 -22.83 6.61 50.03
C PHE A 682 -23.41 5.84 51.22
N HIS A 683 -22.57 5.55 52.21
CA HIS A 683 -23.03 4.94 53.45
C HIS A 683 -23.98 5.90 54.20
N GLU A 684 -25.13 5.39 54.64
CA GLU A 684 -26.16 6.20 55.31
C GLU A 684 -25.60 7.00 56.47
N GLY A 685 -25.92 8.30 56.52
CA GLY A 685 -25.45 9.23 57.54
C GLY A 685 -24.01 9.70 57.38
N VAL A 686 -23.29 9.26 56.34
CA VAL A 686 -21.89 9.63 56.05
C VAL A 686 -21.77 10.25 54.65
N GLU A 687 -22.86 10.78 54.10
CA GLU A 687 -22.85 11.48 52.82
C GLU A 687 -21.95 12.73 52.90
N PRO A 688 -20.89 12.81 52.09
CA PRO A 688 -20.06 13.99 52.07
C PRO A 688 -20.83 15.16 51.45
N SER A 689 -20.56 16.37 51.92
CA SER A 689 -21.20 17.59 51.40
C SER A 689 -21.00 17.80 49.90
N TRP A 690 -19.94 17.21 49.32
CA TRP A 690 -19.67 17.24 47.90
C TRP A 690 -20.42 16.18 47.07
N ALA A 691 -21.17 15.25 47.68
CA ALA A 691 -21.94 14.23 46.95
C ALA A 691 -22.98 14.83 45.98
N LYS A 692 -23.49 16.03 46.29
CA LYS A 692 -24.44 16.77 45.46
C LYS A 692 -23.78 17.54 44.31
N CYS A 693 -22.45 17.61 44.28
CA CYS A 693 -21.73 18.31 43.22
C CYS A 693 -21.70 17.44 41.97
N SER A 694 -21.86 18.06 40.81
CA SER A 694 -21.42 17.47 39.55
C SER A 694 -19.90 17.38 39.51
N ALA A 695 -19.41 16.37 38.81
CA ALA A 695 -17.99 16.13 38.63
C ALA A 695 -17.68 15.83 37.17
N GLU A 696 -16.47 16.17 36.77
CA GLU A 696 -15.89 15.81 35.48
C GLU A 696 -14.70 14.87 35.70
N LEU A 697 -14.56 13.89 34.81
CA LEU A 697 -13.43 12.99 34.81
C LEU A 697 -12.22 13.71 34.22
N VAL A 698 -11.14 13.84 35.00
CA VAL A 698 -9.93 14.56 34.59
C VAL A 698 -8.72 13.63 34.60
N CYS A 699 -7.71 14.02 33.83
CA CYS A 699 -6.38 13.49 34.01
C CYS A 699 -5.47 14.57 34.60
N LEU A 700 -4.58 14.15 35.50
CA LEU A 700 -3.54 14.98 36.07
C LEU A 700 -2.19 14.53 35.49
N PHE A 701 -1.46 15.45 34.87
CA PHE A 701 -0.09 15.19 34.43
C PHE A 701 0.85 16.29 34.94
N VAL A 702 2.16 16.00 34.99
CA VAL A 702 3.18 16.97 35.42
C VAL A 702 3.85 17.57 34.18
N GLY A 703 3.59 18.85 33.89
CA GLY A 703 4.28 19.63 32.86
C GLY A 703 5.52 20.35 33.42
N GLU A 704 6.31 20.98 32.54
CA GLU A 704 7.52 21.75 32.92
C GLU A 704 7.22 22.95 33.84
N GLY A 705 5.95 23.37 33.97
CA GLY A 705 5.48 24.46 34.82
C GLY A 705 4.71 24.06 36.08
N GLY A 706 4.49 22.76 36.34
CA GLY A 706 3.64 22.27 37.43
C GLY A 706 2.61 21.24 36.98
N GLN A 707 1.53 21.09 37.74
CA GLN A 707 0.45 20.12 37.44
C GLN A 707 -0.46 20.68 36.34
N GLU A 708 -0.54 20.01 35.19
CA GLU A 708 -1.33 20.39 34.01
C GLU A 708 -2.42 19.33 33.72
N GLU A 709 -3.53 19.75 33.09
CA GLU A 709 -4.71 18.92 32.77
C GLU A 709 -4.71 18.54 31.27
N GLY A 710 -4.90 17.26 30.90
CA GLY A 710 -4.93 16.85 29.48
C GLY A 710 -4.97 15.33 29.24
N ARG A 711 -5.21 14.88 27.99
CA ARG A 711 -5.66 13.51 27.66
C ARG A 711 -4.62 12.55 26.99
N VAL A 712 -4.72 11.28 27.42
CA VAL A 712 -4.17 9.92 27.10
C VAL A 712 -2.68 9.52 27.21
N ARG A 713 -2.37 8.56 28.11
CA ARG A 713 -1.49 7.34 27.98
C ARG A 713 -1.53 6.54 29.30
N HIS A 714 -1.50 5.20 29.34
CA HIS A 714 -1.50 4.42 30.60
C HIS A 714 -0.28 3.51 30.77
N LEU A 715 0.32 3.58 31.95
CA LEU A 715 1.01 2.51 32.69
C LEU A 715 0.93 2.93 34.17
N THR A 716 0.72 2.01 35.12
CA THR A 716 0.46 2.35 36.54
C THR A 716 1.50 3.29 37.16
N ARG A 717 2.79 3.10 36.82
CA ARG A 717 3.88 3.97 37.29
C ARG A 717 3.86 5.36 36.64
N PRO A 718 3.86 5.48 35.30
CA PRO A 718 3.65 6.76 34.62
C PRO A 718 2.40 7.50 35.10
N TRP A 719 1.27 6.82 35.34
CA TRP A 719 0.05 7.47 35.80
C TRP A 719 0.21 8.07 37.20
N LEU A 720 0.80 7.31 38.14
CA LEU A 720 1.08 7.81 39.49
C LEU A 720 2.15 8.93 39.51
N ARG A 721 3.05 8.97 38.52
CA ARG A 721 4.05 10.05 38.37
C ARG A 721 3.52 11.28 37.65
N GLY A 722 2.33 11.20 37.06
CA GLY A 722 1.81 12.24 36.17
C GLY A 722 2.53 12.28 34.81
N ASP A 723 3.24 11.22 34.42
CA ASP A 723 3.87 11.07 33.10
C ASP A 723 2.86 10.53 32.05
N SER A 724 1.61 10.31 32.45
CA SER A 724 0.58 9.64 31.66
C SER A 724 -0.65 10.52 31.61
N ARG A 725 -1.16 10.79 30.40
CA ARG A 725 -2.33 11.66 30.23
C ARG A 725 -3.68 10.91 30.34
N ALA A 726 -3.65 9.67 30.82
CA ALA A 726 -4.84 8.83 30.98
C ALA A 726 -5.82 9.30 32.08
N PRO A 727 -7.14 9.40 31.79
CA PRO A 727 -8.12 9.74 32.81
C PRO A 727 -8.39 8.60 33.82
N ILE A 728 -8.24 7.33 33.42
CA ILE A 728 -8.52 6.16 34.27
C ILE A 728 -7.36 5.17 34.27
N CYS A 729 -6.56 5.08 35.32
CA CYS A 729 -5.57 4.02 35.44
C CYS A 729 -6.21 2.65 35.72
N PHE A 730 -5.76 1.64 34.98
CA PHE A 730 -5.97 0.22 35.26
C PHE A 730 -4.70 -0.30 35.97
N PRO A 731 -4.65 -0.24 37.31
CA PRO A 731 -3.45 -0.62 38.06
C PRO A 731 -3.10 -2.11 37.91
N ASP A 732 -1.87 -2.46 38.29
CA ASP A 732 -1.46 -3.86 38.38
C ASP A 732 -2.34 -4.58 39.41
N LYS A 733 -2.74 -5.83 39.14
CA LYS A 733 -3.60 -6.61 40.04
C LYS A 733 -3.09 -6.77 41.47
N SER A 734 -1.77 -6.67 41.65
CA SER A 734 -1.17 -6.71 42.98
C SER A 734 -1.44 -5.44 43.78
N MET A 735 -1.84 -4.34 43.14
CA MET A 735 -2.08 -3.06 43.78
C MET A 735 -3.35 -3.06 44.62
N GLY A 736 -4.40 -3.80 44.24
CA GLY A 736 -5.63 -3.91 45.01
C GLY A 736 -6.87 -3.40 44.27
N PRO A 737 -6.95 -2.09 43.93
CA PRO A 737 -8.01 -1.53 43.09
C PRO A 737 -7.99 -2.10 41.66
N ASP A 738 -9.14 -2.10 41.00
CA ASP A 738 -9.28 -2.42 39.58
C ASP A 738 -9.23 -1.17 38.69
N LEU A 739 -9.67 -0.01 39.21
CA LEU A 739 -9.56 1.30 38.57
C LEU A 739 -9.06 2.37 39.56
N LEU A 740 -8.29 3.32 39.04
CA LEU A 740 -7.90 4.55 39.72
C LEU A 740 -8.17 5.73 38.80
N PHE A 741 -8.87 6.76 39.29
CA PHE A 741 -9.14 7.96 38.49
C PHE A 741 -9.32 9.19 39.36
N VAL A 742 -9.33 10.36 38.72
CA VAL A 742 -9.50 11.65 39.39
C VAL A 742 -10.75 12.34 38.85
N LEU A 743 -11.54 12.87 39.77
CA LEU A 743 -12.70 13.69 39.46
C LEU A 743 -12.44 15.13 39.89
N LYS A 744 -12.72 16.08 39.00
CA LYS A 744 -12.76 17.51 39.33
C LYS A 744 -14.22 17.88 39.59
N LEU A 745 -14.48 18.38 40.79
CA LEU A 745 -15.79 18.89 41.17
C LEU A 745 -16.02 20.26 40.54
N LYS A 746 -17.29 20.62 40.34
CA LYS A 746 -17.69 21.97 39.88
C LYS A 746 -17.10 23.13 40.70
N ASN A 747 -16.72 22.88 41.96
CA ASN A 747 -16.08 23.87 42.84
C ASN A 747 -14.55 23.93 42.70
N GLY A 748 -13.97 23.24 41.71
CA GLY A 748 -12.53 23.20 41.42
C GLY A 748 -11.71 22.25 42.31
N LYS A 749 -12.35 21.52 43.24
CA LYS A 749 -11.64 20.52 44.07
C LYS A 749 -11.52 19.18 43.35
N TYR A 750 -10.50 18.42 43.70
CA TYR A 750 -10.25 17.10 43.12
C TYR A 750 -10.56 15.97 44.12
N ILE A 751 -11.08 14.86 43.61
CA ILE A 751 -11.32 13.63 44.35
C ILE A 751 -10.57 12.49 43.64
N TRP A 752 -9.76 11.77 44.39
CA TRP A 752 -9.15 10.53 43.94
C TRP A 752 -10.08 9.36 44.24
N VAL A 753 -10.35 8.55 43.23
CA VAL A 753 -11.25 7.40 43.34
C VAL A 753 -10.44 6.13 43.11
N ALA A 754 -10.50 5.23 44.09
CA ALA A 754 -10.04 3.85 43.97
C ALA A 754 -11.26 2.94 43.95
N LEU A 755 -11.43 2.20 42.86
CA LEU A 755 -12.62 1.42 42.61
C LEU A 755 -12.26 -0.05 42.44
N GLN A 756 -13.08 -0.91 43.06
CA GLN A 756 -13.01 -2.36 42.90
C GLN A 756 -14.26 -2.86 42.19
N SER A 757 -14.07 -3.57 41.09
CA SER A 757 -15.13 -4.16 40.31
C SER A 757 -15.47 -5.55 40.83
N LYS A 758 -16.77 -5.86 40.92
CA LYS A 758 -17.27 -7.19 41.29
C LYS A 758 -18.47 -7.52 40.41
N TYR A 759 -18.38 -8.67 39.76
CA TYR A 759 -19.45 -9.20 38.91
C TYR A 759 -20.14 -10.38 39.58
N GLN A 760 -21.46 -10.42 39.49
CA GLN A 760 -22.29 -11.52 39.97
C GLN A 760 -23.14 -12.05 38.81
N SER A 761 -22.97 -13.34 38.49
CA SER A 761 -23.75 -14.01 37.44
C SER A 761 -25.17 -14.30 37.91
N VAL A 762 -26.16 -13.89 37.13
CA VAL A 762 -27.59 -14.14 37.39
C VAL A 762 -27.96 -15.63 37.28
N LYS A 763 -27.06 -16.48 36.75
CA LYS A 763 -27.30 -17.93 36.63
C LYS A 763 -27.40 -18.65 37.98
N ASP A 764 -26.92 -18.04 39.06
CA ASP A 764 -27.25 -18.47 40.42
C ASP A 764 -28.63 -17.89 40.75
N ASN A 765 -29.69 -18.67 40.45
CA ASN A 765 -31.14 -18.34 40.46
C ASN A 765 -31.74 -17.80 41.79
N ASN A 766 -30.98 -17.13 42.65
CA ASN A 766 -31.52 -16.44 43.80
C ASN A 766 -31.17 -14.94 43.77
N PRO A 767 -32.07 -14.07 43.26
CA PRO A 767 -31.89 -12.63 43.27
C PRO A 767 -31.75 -12.05 44.70
N ASP A 768 -32.11 -12.81 45.74
CA ASP A 768 -31.94 -12.40 47.15
C ASP A 768 -30.54 -12.69 47.72
N THR A 769 -29.70 -13.44 47.02
CA THR A 769 -28.31 -13.67 47.46
C THR A 769 -27.40 -12.64 46.80
N GLY A 770 -27.37 -11.41 47.30
CA GLY A 770 -26.33 -10.44 46.93
C GLY A 770 -24.91 -11.00 47.15
N LEU A 771 -23.88 -10.28 46.70
CA LEU A 771 -22.48 -10.65 46.94
C LEU A 771 -22.26 -10.98 48.43
N LYS A 772 -21.65 -12.14 48.70
CA LYS A 772 -21.35 -12.57 50.08
C LYS A 772 -20.65 -11.44 50.84
N ALA A 773 -21.09 -11.16 52.07
CA ALA A 773 -20.54 -10.08 52.89
C ALA A 773 -19.00 -10.16 53.03
N GLU A 774 -18.44 -11.37 53.06
CA GLU A 774 -16.98 -11.57 53.06
C GLU A 774 -16.30 -11.08 51.77
N THR A 775 -16.92 -11.33 50.61
CA THR A 775 -16.42 -10.86 49.31
C THR A 775 -16.44 -9.33 49.24
N LEU A 776 -17.53 -8.71 49.70
CA LEU A 776 -17.64 -7.25 49.79
C LEU A 776 -16.61 -6.67 50.75
N ARG A 777 -16.44 -7.26 51.93
CA ARG A 777 -15.43 -6.83 52.90
C ARG A 777 -14.02 -6.91 52.32
N LYS A 778 -13.67 -8.00 51.63
CA LYS A 778 -12.38 -8.13 50.93
C LYS A 778 -12.22 -7.07 49.84
N ALA A 779 -13.26 -6.80 49.05
CA ALA A 779 -13.24 -5.77 48.02
C ALA A 779 -12.99 -4.37 48.59
N ILE A 780 -13.66 -4.02 49.69
CA ILE A 780 -13.47 -2.74 50.39
C ILE A 780 -12.05 -2.64 50.95
N LEU A 781 -11.52 -3.72 51.54
CA LEU A 781 -10.15 -3.74 52.03
C LEU A 781 -9.14 -3.50 50.90
N THR A 782 -9.33 -4.11 49.72
CA THR A 782 -8.39 -3.95 48.59
C THR A 782 -8.30 -2.53 48.03
N VAL A 783 -9.31 -1.68 48.25
CA VAL A 783 -9.27 -0.26 47.83
C VAL A 783 -8.82 0.68 48.96
N THR A 784 -8.47 0.13 50.12
CA THR A 784 -7.94 0.93 51.23
C THR A 784 -6.44 1.17 51.01
N PRO A 785 -5.94 2.43 51.02
CA PRO A 785 -4.54 2.72 50.69
C PRO A 785 -3.49 1.93 51.50
N VAL A 786 -3.79 1.57 52.76
CA VAL A 786 -2.88 0.77 53.62
C VAL A 786 -2.71 -0.68 53.13
N GLU A 787 -3.67 -1.17 52.37
CA GLU A 787 -3.69 -2.50 51.77
C GLU A 787 -3.20 -2.48 50.31
N PHE A 788 -2.84 -1.31 49.76
CA PHE A 788 -2.26 -1.26 48.42
C PHE A 788 -0.96 -2.06 48.41
N PHE A 789 -0.78 -2.90 47.38
CA PHE A 789 0.33 -3.85 47.30
C PHE A 789 0.37 -4.88 48.46
N GLY A 790 -0.77 -5.12 49.10
CA GLY A 790 -0.92 -5.96 50.30
C GLY A 790 -0.32 -7.38 50.15
N ALA A 791 0.20 -7.89 51.28
CA ALA A 791 0.80 -9.20 51.61
C ALA A 791 1.60 -9.99 50.55
N ARG A 792 1.10 -10.20 49.32
CA ARG A 792 1.78 -10.94 48.24
C ARG A 792 3.08 -10.28 47.76
N VAL A 793 3.19 -8.94 47.84
CA VAL A 793 4.47 -8.24 47.58
C VAL A 793 5.39 -8.30 48.80
N ARG A 794 4.83 -8.26 50.03
CA ARG A 794 5.62 -8.35 51.27
C ARG A 794 6.33 -9.70 51.45
N SER A 795 5.87 -10.78 50.79
CA SER A 795 6.58 -12.08 50.79
C SER A 795 7.62 -12.22 49.68
N ARG A 796 7.56 -11.43 48.59
CA ARG A 796 8.56 -11.41 47.51
C ARG A 796 9.62 -10.32 47.65
N ALA A 797 9.34 -9.24 48.40
CA ALA A 797 10.25 -8.12 48.64
C ALA A 797 11.48 -8.47 49.52
N VAL A 798 11.68 -9.73 49.91
CA VAL A 798 12.97 -10.21 50.44
C VAL A 798 13.97 -10.49 49.31
N SER A 799 13.55 -10.46 48.04
CA SER A 799 14.48 -10.54 46.90
C SER A 799 14.16 -9.46 45.87
N THR A 800 15.14 -8.59 45.65
CA THR A 800 15.26 -7.52 44.63
C THR A 800 14.56 -6.17 44.88
N HIS A 801 15.40 -5.14 44.91
CA HIS A 801 15.15 -3.72 45.19
C HIS A 801 14.04 -3.08 44.35
N LEU A 802 13.06 -2.52 45.04
CA LEU A 802 12.14 -1.50 44.54
C LEU A 802 11.83 -0.51 45.68
N ILE A 803 12.65 0.53 45.80
CA ILE A 803 12.29 1.86 46.30
C ILE A 803 12.79 2.85 45.24
#